data_AF-A0A3A9SGH5-F1
#
_entry.id   AF-A0A3A9SGH5-F1
#
_cell.length_a   1.000
_cell.length_b   1.000
_cell.length_c   1.000
_cell.angle_alpha   90.00
_cell.angle_beta   90.00
_cell.angle_gamma   90.00
#
_symmetry.space_group_name_H-M   'P 1'
#
loop_
_entity.id
_entity.type
_entity.pdbx_description
1 polymer ?
#
loop_
_entity_poly.entity_id
_entity_poly.type
_entity_poly.pdbx_seq_one_letter_code
_entity_poly.pdbx_strand_id
1 'polypeptide(L)'
;MFFKSQRIKRLVVIEAILLFISLMLFCIPLRHYSYSIDGFQSDGGVLLEGLFDVTESGIYIDNAITEEKGTMTDGTVIPWATVTSPATDLRFGSYNIIFKYLTSDHNNTYSCSSLYNTIPVILLRENMGLNEISDPDGRMVITLNSALNVDGYQVLFNYTGNGYLYVYGMEIQETNWWKFYILFWLLTVSIVVDLFIYLGEKKGKYAQGSMVVIFALAILSSLPLFDPYLVTGHDCFYHLARIEALVTAIQNGQFPVRVSPVWINGQGYASSIFYNDLFMLLPAGIRLLGASIQFAFKIYVFCINLLTAAIAVGCFSKLFNKKISPFVAGVIYVLAPYRITCLYTRSAVGEYTAITFLPLVFYGLMKIYKNEESDRKITAKLMRALPLALGVSGVVSSHVVSCVIVFIFAVIFAVMWYKKTFTVRVLTDILCAVAIVLMINMWYFVPFIQVMADGIGSAAPSFDGRLRSNGTYLWQLLSLFSSTGISMSIEEAVPMARGAEMTVGIGPAYFALILYAVLRVCGIIAKEKDKNLVRYIDLLCVAAVISLIMETPFFPWDGVKRLSSITNMVAQNIRFPFRFIGVSMLCLALISGYLFEILDDQKEEIRRYAPAFVGAIFIGTFISASYTTSVVGSEVDHMYIPDDYNSFGIMGAEYLPIGIAENYGEINEPIGEDGIDLLTWNKEKGSVKASVTNTSSSEKLLEVPFIYYRGYRAKDSKGNNFIVVRDSNAFVSVVLPAGYSGEITVYYKESVLWRISEIVSFLSVIGLICLARYTYVRNIHGVLGRS
;
A
#
# COMPACT_ATOMS: atom_id res chain seq x y z
N MET A 1 -29.06 6.35 -27.82
CA MET A 1 -28.73 5.26 -28.78
C MET A 1 -28.20 3.98 -28.09
N PHE A 2 -28.46 3.76 -26.79
CA PHE A 2 -27.77 2.73 -25.98
C PHE A 2 -28.50 1.39 -25.77
N PHE A 3 -29.80 1.26 -26.11
CA PHE A 3 -30.56 0.05 -25.77
C PHE A 3 -31.23 -0.61 -26.99
N LYS A 4 -30.45 -1.32 -27.80
CA LYS A 4 -31.01 -2.16 -28.88
C LYS A 4 -31.37 -3.59 -28.42
N SER A 5 -30.82 -4.08 -27.32
CA SER A 5 -31.06 -5.44 -26.80
C SER A 5 -32.08 -5.47 -25.67
N GLN A 6 -33.13 -6.31 -25.77
CA GLN A 6 -34.09 -6.52 -24.67
C GLN A 6 -33.42 -7.08 -23.40
N ARG A 7 -32.30 -7.80 -23.53
CA ARG A 7 -31.56 -8.35 -22.38
C ARG A 7 -30.93 -7.26 -21.53
N ILE A 8 -30.35 -6.24 -22.16
CA ILE A 8 -29.75 -5.10 -21.46
C ILE A 8 -30.82 -4.30 -20.71
N LYS A 9 -31.99 -4.10 -21.33
CA LYS A 9 -33.11 -3.40 -20.65
C LYS A 9 -33.55 -4.13 -19.38
N ARG A 10 -33.63 -5.47 -19.40
CA ARG A 10 -33.96 -6.26 -18.21
C ARG A 10 -32.89 -6.18 -17.14
N LEU A 11 -31.61 -6.24 -17.53
CA LEU A 11 -30.49 -6.11 -16.60
C LEU A 11 -30.53 -4.76 -15.87
N VAL A 12 -30.63 -3.65 -16.59
CA VAL A 12 -30.67 -2.31 -15.98
C VAL A 12 -31.85 -2.15 -15.02
N VAL A 13 -33.01 -2.75 -15.32
CA VAL A 13 -34.15 -2.75 -14.39
C VAL A 13 -33.83 -3.55 -13.12
N ILE A 14 -33.21 -4.72 -13.24
CA ILE A 14 -32.80 -5.54 -12.08
C ILE A 14 -31.78 -4.77 -11.23
N GLU A 15 -30.77 -4.17 -11.85
CA GLU A 15 -29.75 -3.38 -11.14
C GLU A 15 -30.34 -2.16 -10.45
N ALA A 16 -31.26 -1.44 -11.10
CA ALA A 16 -31.96 -0.32 -10.49
C ALA A 16 -32.79 -0.75 -9.27
N ILE A 17 -33.48 -1.89 -9.34
CA ILE A 17 -34.23 -2.45 -8.21
C ILE A 17 -33.29 -2.83 -7.07
N LEU A 18 -32.19 -3.54 -7.37
CA LEU A 18 -31.22 -3.94 -6.34
C LEU A 18 -30.55 -2.73 -5.70
N LEU A 19 -30.20 -1.70 -6.48
CA LEU A 19 -29.61 -0.46 -5.98
C LEU A 19 -30.59 0.26 -5.07
N PHE A 20 -31.85 0.37 -5.49
CA PHE A 20 -32.91 0.95 -4.65
C PHE A 20 -33.07 0.18 -3.33
N ILE A 21 -33.12 -1.15 -3.36
CA ILE A 21 -33.19 -1.99 -2.16
C ILE A 21 -31.98 -1.75 -1.26
N SER A 22 -30.76 -1.72 -1.81
CA SER A 22 -29.53 -1.50 -1.04
C SER A 22 -29.48 -0.12 -0.39
N LEU A 23 -30.01 0.92 -1.05
CA LEU A 23 -30.13 2.27 -0.49
C LEU A 23 -31.20 2.34 0.60
N MET A 24 -32.31 1.62 0.45
CA MET A 24 -33.35 1.54 1.48
C MET A 24 -32.85 0.92 2.78
N LEU A 25 -31.78 0.10 2.76
CA LEU A 25 -31.16 -0.42 3.98
C LEU A 25 -30.63 0.70 4.90
N PHE A 26 -30.21 1.84 4.33
CA PHE A 26 -29.73 2.98 5.12
C PHE A 26 -30.86 3.70 5.87
N CYS A 27 -32.12 3.51 5.46
CA CYS A 27 -33.29 4.02 6.19
C CYS A 27 -33.64 3.16 7.41
N ILE A 28 -33.09 1.95 7.52
CA ILE A 28 -33.30 1.08 8.69
C ILE A 28 -32.46 1.64 9.85
N PRO A 29 -33.09 2.00 10.98
CA PRO A 29 -32.37 2.54 12.14
C PRO A 29 -31.38 1.50 12.68
N LEU A 30 -30.22 1.97 13.12
CA LEU A 30 -29.21 1.14 13.74
C LEU A 30 -29.69 0.66 15.11
N ARG A 31 -29.46 -0.61 15.41
CA ARG A 31 -29.75 -1.17 16.73
C ARG A 31 -28.70 -0.74 17.74
N HIS A 32 -29.14 -0.49 18.96
CA HIS A 32 -28.27 -0.20 20.09
C HIS A 32 -28.75 -1.04 21.27
N TYR A 33 -27.84 -1.83 21.83
CA TYR A 33 -28.05 -2.58 23.06
C TYR A 33 -27.12 -1.98 24.12
N SER A 34 -27.68 -1.57 25.26
CA SER A 34 -26.91 -0.99 26.35
C SER A 34 -27.23 -1.79 27.61
N TYR A 35 -26.18 -2.34 28.23
CA TYR A 35 -26.28 -3.13 29.44
C TYR A 35 -25.53 -2.40 30.56
N SER A 36 -26.27 -1.98 31.59
CA SER A 36 -25.72 -1.69 32.90
C SER A 36 -25.29 -3.00 33.58
N ILE A 37 -24.64 -2.89 34.74
CA ILE A 37 -24.21 -4.07 35.49
C ILE A 37 -25.37 -5.01 35.90
N ASP A 38 -26.60 -4.49 35.92
CA ASP A 38 -27.83 -5.27 36.11
C ASP A 38 -27.97 -6.36 35.03
N GLY A 39 -27.81 -7.62 35.44
CA GLY A 39 -27.89 -8.79 34.57
C GLY A 39 -26.54 -9.41 34.20
N PHE A 40 -25.42 -8.77 34.57
CA PHE A 40 -24.11 -9.43 34.54
C PHE A 40 -24.03 -10.50 35.63
N GLN A 41 -23.38 -11.61 35.31
CA GLN A 41 -23.09 -12.68 36.26
C GLN A 41 -21.62 -12.60 36.64
N SER A 42 -21.28 -12.78 37.92
CA SER A 42 -19.88 -12.84 38.34
C SER A 42 -19.61 -13.99 39.27
N ASP A 43 -18.55 -14.72 38.95
CA ASP A 43 -17.98 -15.74 39.79
C ASP A 43 -16.77 -15.12 40.51
N GLY A 44 -16.99 -14.59 41.71
CA GLY A 44 -15.93 -14.06 42.58
C GLY A 44 -16.01 -12.57 42.89
N GLY A 45 -16.63 -11.72 42.06
CA GLY A 45 -16.67 -10.27 42.27
C GLY A 45 -17.63 -9.76 43.34
N VAL A 46 -17.49 -8.49 43.70
CA VAL A 46 -18.37 -7.75 44.62
C VAL A 46 -18.95 -6.54 43.90
N LEU A 47 -20.24 -6.27 44.10
CA LEU A 47 -20.91 -5.10 43.55
C LEU A 47 -20.51 -3.85 44.35
N LEU A 48 -20.00 -2.82 43.68
CA LEU A 48 -19.76 -1.49 44.23
C LEU A 48 -20.72 -0.48 43.59
N GLU A 49 -21.05 0.58 44.33
CA GLU A 49 -21.89 1.69 43.82
C GLU A 49 -21.09 2.69 42.95
N GLY A 50 -19.77 2.57 42.93
CA GLY A 50 -18.86 3.39 42.13
C GLY A 50 -17.40 3.12 42.51
N LEU A 51 -16.46 3.49 41.63
CA LEU A 51 -15.03 3.33 41.86
C LEU A 51 -14.24 4.49 41.21
N PHE A 52 -13.37 5.12 41.99
CA PHE A 52 -12.65 6.35 41.59
C PHE A 52 -13.62 7.43 41.07
N ASP A 53 -13.41 7.94 39.86
CA ASP A 53 -14.26 8.95 39.22
C ASP A 53 -15.47 8.35 38.49
N VAL A 54 -15.61 7.01 38.46
CA VAL A 54 -16.77 6.33 37.85
C VAL A 54 -17.90 6.20 38.87
N THR A 55 -18.99 6.92 38.64
CA THR A 55 -20.19 6.94 39.50
C THR A 55 -21.19 5.83 39.19
N GLU A 56 -20.92 5.02 38.17
CA GLU A 56 -21.78 3.91 37.76
C GLU A 56 -21.45 2.67 38.59
N SER A 57 -22.47 1.98 39.11
CA SER A 57 -22.29 0.72 39.85
C SER A 57 -21.67 -0.36 38.97
N GLY A 58 -20.77 -1.16 39.54
CA GLY A 58 -19.98 -2.13 38.79
C GLY A 58 -19.50 -3.28 39.67
N ILE A 59 -19.06 -4.36 39.02
CA ILE A 59 -18.49 -5.52 39.69
C ILE A 59 -16.98 -5.32 39.79
N TYR A 60 -16.47 -5.30 41.02
CA TYR A 60 -15.07 -5.16 41.36
C TYR A 60 -14.47 -6.52 41.76
N ILE A 61 -13.27 -6.80 41.25
CA ILE A 61 -12.48 -7.99 41.54
C ILE A 61 -11.04 -7.55 41.80
N ASP A 62 -10.44 -8.05 42.88
CA ASP A 62 -9.02 -7.97 43.15
C ASP A 62 -8.54 -9.22 43.89
N ASN A 63 -7.25 -9.27 44.20
CA ASN A 63 -6.65 -10.41 44.91
C ASN A 63 -7.27 -10.64 46.30
N ALA A 64 -7.59 -9.58 47.04
CA ALA A 64 -8.14 -9.69 48.39
C ALA A 64 -9.53 -10.37 48.38
N ILE A 65 -10.37 -10.03 47.40
CA ILE A 65 -11.70 -10.61 47.24
C ILE A 65 -11.63 -12.09 46.79
N THR A 66 -10.67 -12.42 45.91
CA THR A 66 -10.52 -13.80 45.43
C THR A 66 -9.97 -14.75 46.49
N GLU A 67 -9.14 -14.26 47.42
CA GLU A 67 -8.66 -15.03 48.58
C GLU A 67 -9.78 -15.31 49.58
N GLU A 68 -10.70 -14.36 49.81
CA GLU A 68 -11.82 -14.50 50.76
C GLU A 68 -12.87 -15.55 50.35
N LYS A 69 -13.06 -15.75 49.04
CA LYS A 69 -14.06 -16.70 48.50
C LYS A 69 -13.46 -18.06 48.09
N GLY A 70 -12.14 -18.23 48.17
CA GLY A 70 -11.40 -19.28 47.44
C GLY A 70 -10.52 -20.21 48.25
N THR A 71 -11.10 -20.98 49.18
CA THR A 71 -10.54 -22.29 49.57
C THR A 71 -11.61 -23.35 49.45
N MET A 72 -11.53 -24.20 48.42
CA MET A 72 -12.19 -25.51 48.43
C MET A 72 -11.50 -26.40 49.47
N THR A 73 -12.25 -27.32 50.09
CA THR A 73 -11.80 -28.22 51.16
C THR A 73 -10.67 -29.19 50.76
N ASP A 74 -10.25 -29.20 49.49
CA ASP A 74 -9.15 -30.00 48.94
C ASP A 74 -7.87 -29.21 48.59
N GLY A 75 -7.86 -27.89 48.82
CA GLY A 75 -6.67 -27.05 48.58
C GLY A 75 -6.46 -26.62 47.12
N THR A 76 -7.43 -26.83 46.24
CA THR A 76 -7.34 -26.34 44.85
C THR A 76 -7.86 -24.90 44.73
N VAL A 77 -7.03 -23.99 44.23
CA VAL A 77 -7.36 -22.56 44.00
C VAL A 77 -8.46 -22.44 42.93
N ILE A 78 -9.43 -21.54 43.14
CA ILE A 78 -10.54 -21.29 42.19
C ILE A 78 -9.97 -20.91 40.81
N PRO A 79 -10.47 -21.50 39.72
CA PRO A 79 -10.10 -21.08 38.37
C PRO A 79 -10.65 -19.67 38.13
N TRP A 80 -9.78 -18.65 38.24
CA TRP A 80 -9.88 -17.23 37.85
C TRP A 80 -11.28 -16.57 37.96
N ALA A 81 -11.43 -15.57 38.84
CA ALA A 81 -12.69 -14.84 38.97
C ALA A 81 -13.11 -14.17 37.65
N THR A 82 -14.40 -14.24 37.32
CA THR A 82 -14.91 -13.74 36.04
C THR A 82 -16.14 -12.86 36.18
N VAL A 83 -16.38 -12.04 35.14
CA VAL A 83 -17.60 -11.27 34.94
C VAL A 83 -18.13 -11.56 33.54
N THR A 84 -19.37 -12.05 33.44
CA THR A 84 -20.01 -12.45 32.18
C THR A 84 -21.16 -11.52 31.85
N SER A 85 -21.20 -11.01 30.61
CA SER A 85 -22.29 -10.19 30.11
C SER A 85 -23.58 -10.99 29.87
N PRO A 86 -24.75 -10.34 29.85
CA PRO A 86 -25.98 -10.95 29.37
C PRO A 86 -25.84 -11.50 27.95
N ALA A 87 -26.51 -12.63 27.68
CA ALA A 87 -26.60 -13.20 26.34
C ALA A 87 -27.45 -12.32 25.42
N THR A 88 -26.91 -11.97 24.26
CA THR A 88 -27.53 -11.03 23.32
C THR A 88 -27.67 -11.63 21.93
N ASP A 89 -28.89 -11.65 21.38
CA ASP A 89 -29.12 -12.08 20.00
C ASP A 89 -28.88 -10.92 19.01
N LEU A 90 -27.84 -11.08 18.20
CA LEU A 90 -27.43 -10.10 17.20
C LEU A 90 -27.87 -10.59 15.81
N ARG A 91 -28.52 -9.71 15.04
CA ARG A 91 -28.80 -10.01 13.63
C ARG A 91 -27.50 -10.01 12.81
N PHE A 92 -27.53 -10.58 11.62
CA PHE A 92 -26.45 -10.38 10.64
C PHE A 92 -26.20 -8.87 10.47
N GLY A 93 -24.92 -8.50 10.42
CA GLY A 93 -24.54 -7.10 10.40
C GLY A 93 -23.14 -6.85 10.96
N SER A 94 -22.87 -5.58 11.19
CA SER A 94 -21.62 -5.06 11.73
C SER A 94 -21.91 -4.29 13.01
N TYR A 95 -21.12 -4.51 14.06
CA TYR A 95 -21.34 -3.96 15.39
C TYR A 95 -20.04 -3.47 16.01
N ASN A 96 -20.11 -2.38 16.76
CA ASN A 96 -19.07 -1.95 17.70
C ASN A 96 -19.52 -2.36 19.10
N ILE A 97 -18.68 -3.11 19.80
CA ILE A 97 -18.93 -3.57 21.15
C ILE A 97 -17.96 -2.81 22.04
N ILE A 98 -18.53 -2.01 22.93
CA ILE A 98 -17.83 -1.04 23.77
C ILE A 98 -17.82 -1.58 25.17
N PHE A 99 -16.62 -1.86 25.68
CA PHE A 99 -16.42 -2.31 27.04
C PHE A 99 -16.30 -1.10 27.97
N LYS A 100 -17.00 -1.17 29.10
CA LYS A 100 -16.94 -0.18 30.17
C LYS A 100 -16.31 -0.83 31.40
N TYR A 101 -15.01 -0.60 31.57
CA TYR A 101 -14.23 -1.18 32.66
C TYR A 101 -13.06 -0.30 33.08
N LEU A 102 -12.48 -0.59 34.24
CA LEU A 102 -11.19 -0.09 34.71
C LEU A 102 -10.31 -1.29 35.10
N THR A 103 -9.03 -1.22 34.76
CA THR A 103 -8.01 -2.23 35.15
C THR A 103 -6.71 -1.51 35.44
N SER A 104 -5.94 -2.00 36.41
CA SER A 104 -4.60 -1.46 36.72
C SER A 104 -3.46 -2.13 35.97
N ASP A 105 -3.75 -3.19 35.19
CA ASP A 105 -2.75 -3.87 34.37
C ASP A 105 -3.32 -4.45 33.06
N HIS A 106 -2.42 -4.84 32.17
CA HIS A 106 -2.71 -5.46 30.87
C HIS A 106 -2.86 -6.99 30.94
N ASN A 107 -2.74 -7.59 32.12
CA ASN A 107 -2.77 -9.06 32.26
C ASN A 107 -4.20 -9.57 32.30
N ASN A 108 -5.14 -8.77 32.83
CA ASN A 108 -6.56 -9.10 32.77
C ASN A 108 -7.03 -9.27 31.33
N THR A 109 -7.92 -10.23 31.08
CA THR A 109 -8.28 -10.62 29.72
C THR A 109 -9.78 -10.61 29.49
N TYR A 110 -10.20 -10.69 28.21
CA TYR A 110 -11.56 -10.97 27.82
C TYR A 110 -11.65 -12.11 26.80
N SER A 111 -12.79 -12.78 26.80
CA SER A 111 -13.18 -13.81 25.85
C SER A 111 -14.59 -13.54 25.32
N CYS A 112 -14.83 -13.74 24.04
CA CYS A 112 -16.14 -13.66 23.44
C CYS A 112 -16.68 -15.04 23.12
N SER A 113 -17.96 -15.27 23.35
CA SER A 113 -18.63 -16.53 23.05
C SER A 113 -20.03 -16.29 22.51
N SER A 114 -20.61 -17.33 21.92
CA SER A 114 -21.99 -17.35 21.48
C SER A 114 -22.51 -18.79 21.50
N LEU A 115 -23.80 -19.00 21.22
CA LEU A 115 -24.36 -20.35 21.09
C LEU A 115 -23.63 -21.17 20.03
N TYR A 116 -23.22 -20.52 18.92
CA TYR A 116 -22.41 -21.11 17.86
C TYR A 116 -21.17 -20.24 17.62
N ASN A 117 -20.05 -20.66 18.19
CA ASN A 117 -18.75 -19.99 18.05
C ASN A 117 -18.25 -20.01 16.60
N THR A 118 -18.72 -19.04 15.82
CA THR A 118 -18.27 -18.79 14.45
C THR A 118 -16.99 -17.93 14.47
N ILE A 119 -16.24 -17.96 13.37
CA ILE A 119 -14.99 -17.20 13.22
C ILE A 119 -15.13 -15.73 13.66
N PRO A 120 -16.15 -14.96 13.25
CA PRO A 120 -16.28 -13.56 13.68
C PRO A 120 -16.42 -13.35 15.19
N VAL A 121 -16.87 -14.37 15.93
CA VAL A 121 -17.11 -14.29 17.38
C VAL A 121 -15.83 -14.57 18.17
N ILE A 122 -15.08 -15.60 17.80
CA ILE A 122 -13.95 -16.11 18.61
C ILE A 122 -12.56 -15.70 18.11
N LEU A 123 -12.42 -15.32 16.83
CA LEU A 123 -11.11 -15.03 16.24
C LEU A 123 -10.43 -13.84 16.92
N LEU A 124 -9.27 -14.10 17.54
CA LEU A 124 -8.55 -13.16 18.42
C LEU A 124 -9.47 -12.53 19.48
N ARG A 125 -10.31 -13.35 20.10
CA ARG A 125 -11.21 -12.95 21.19
C ARG A 125 -11.35 -14.06 22.21
N GLU A 126 -10.28 -14.83 22.41
CA GLU A 126 -10.16 -15.81 23.47
C GLU A 126 -8.93 -15.45 24.30
N ASN A 127 -9.15 -15.08 25.56
CA ASN A 127 -8.13 -14.66 26.51
C ASN A 127 -7.23 -13.52 26.00
N MET A 128 -7.84 -12.52 25.36
CA MET A 128 -7.13 -11.34 24.88
C MET A 128 -6.96 -10.32 26.01
N GLY A 129 -5.78 -9.72 26.12
CA GLY A 129 -5.49 -8.69 27.13
C GLY A 129 -6.43 -7.49 27.01
N LEU A 130 -6.85 -6.97 28.17
CA LEU A 130 -7.52 -5.69 28.30
C LEU A 130 -6.48 -4.56 28.30
N ASN A 131 -6.83 -3.42 27.72
CA ASN A 131 -5.96 -2.24 27.74
C ASN A 131 -6.01 -1.60 29.13
N GLU A 132 -4.88 -1.06 29.60
CA GLU A 132 -4.89 -0.24 30.80
C GLU A 132 -5.69 1.04 30.57
N ILE A 133 -6.82 1.15 31.26
CA ILE A 133 -7.72 2.29 31.19
C ILE A 133 -7.90 2.82 32.61
N SER A 134 -7.21 3.92 32.89
CA SER A 134 -7.29 4.66 34.15
C SER A 134 -8.22 5.88 34.08
N ASP A 135 -8.61 6.30 32.86
CA ASP A 135 -9.51 7.42 32.60
C ASP A 135 -10.97 6.93 32.53
N PRO A 136 -11.93 7.53 33.27
CA PRO A 136 -13.36 7.19 33.16
C PRO A 136 -13.94 7.34 31.75
N ASP A 137 -13.34 8.15 30.86
CA ASP A 137 -13.76 8.25 29.45
C ASP A 137 -13.11 7.21 28.54
N GLY A 138 -12.13 6.45 29.04
CA GLY A 138 -11.47 5.40 28.28
C GLY A 138 -12.39 4.22 28.01
N ARG A 139 -12.52 3.84 26.75
CA ARG A 139 -13.36 2.73 26.31
C ARG A 139 -12.59 1.84 25.36
N MET A 140 -12.62 0.54 25.60
CA MET A 140 -12.15 -0.42 24.62
C MET A 140 -13.29 -0.74 23.65
N VAL A 141 -13.03 -0.66 22.35
CA VAL A 141 -14.02 -0.97 21.32
C VAL A 141 -13.53 -2.14 20.48
N ILE A 142 -14.32 -3.20 20.42
CA ILE A 142 -14.09 -4.31 19.50
C ILE A 142 -15.17 -4.31 18.41
N THR A 143 -14.82 -4.70 17.19
CA THR A 143 -15.73 -4.70 16.04
C THR A 143 -16.16 -6.13 15.71
N LEU A 144 -17.46 -6.40 15.60
CA LEU A 144 -18.00 -7.69 15.20
C LEU A 144 -18.66 -7.56 13.83
N ASN A 145 -18.15 -8.29 12.83
CA ASN A 145 -18.73 -8.34 11.48
C ASN A 145 -19.19 -9.76 11.17
N SER A 146 -20.49 -10.02 11.20
CA SER A 146 -21.06 -11.34 10.93
C SER A 146 -22.01 -11.31 9.74
N ALA A 147 -21.79 -12.23 8.79
CA ALA A 147 -22.72 -12.46 7.68
C ALA A 147 -23.96 -13.28 8.10
N LEU A 148 -23.97 -13.82 9.32
CA LEU A 148 -25.05 -14.61 9.90
C LEU A 148 -25.55 -13.95 11.18
N ASN A 149 -26.77 -14.29 11.60
CA ASN A 149 -27.22 -13.96 12.95
C ASN A 149 -26.31 -14.66 13.97
N VAL A 150 -26.03 -13.99 15.08
CA VAL A 150 -25.24 -14.50 16.20
C VAL A 150 -26.18 -14.60 17.40
N ASP A 151 -26.55 -15.83 17.74
CA ASP A 151 -27.47 -16.09 18.84
C ASP A 151 -26.67 -16.25 20.15
N GLY A 152 -27.16 -15.62 21.22
CA GLY A 152 -26.57 -15.68 22.55
C GLY A 152 -25.15 -15.14 22.66
N TYR A 153 -24.81 -14.05 21.97
CA TYR A 153 -23.48 -13.42 22.06
C TYR A 153 -23.21 -12.92 23.49
N GLN A 154 -22.02 -13.25 24.02
CA GLN A 154 -21.56 -12.90 25.36
C GLN A 154 -20.09 -12.49 25.38
N VAL A 155 -19.74 -11.67 26.37
CA VAL A 155 -18.38 -11.29 26.68
C VAL A 155 -18.09 -11.70 28.11
N LEU A 156 -16.98 -12.43 28.29
CA LEU A 156 -16.44 -12.88 29.55
C LEU A 156 -15.19 -12.06 29.84
N PHE A 157 -15.16 -11.35 30.96
CA PHE A 157 -13.98 -10.67 31.48
C PHE A 157 -13.33 -11.55 32.54
N ASN A 158 -12.04 -11.87 32.37
CA ASN A 158 -11.29 -12.74 33.26
C ASN A 158 -10.27 -11.93 34.04
N TYR A 159 -10.32 -12.05 35.36
CA TYR A 159 -9.30 -11.52 36.26
C TYR A 159 -8.17 -12.53 36.41
N THR A 160 -6.93 -12.11 36.14
CA THR A 160 -5.77 -13.02 36.07
C THR A 160 -4.93 -13.08 37.34
N GLY A 161 -5.35 -12.42 38.42
CA GLY A 161 -4.66 -12.44 39.71
C GLY A 161 -3.66 -11.30 39.93
N ASN A 162 -3.71 -10.25 39.11
CA ASN A 162 -2.86 -9.09 39.25
C ASN A 162 -3.66 -7.79 39.09
N GLY A 163 -3.40 -6.84 39.99
CA GLY A 163 -4.11 -5.56 40.00
C GLY A 163 -5.56 -5.62 40.50
N TYR A 164 -6.43 -4.88 39.83
CA TYR A 164 -7.89 -4.95 39.99
C TYR A 164 -8.59 -4.96 38.63
N LEU A 165 -9.82 -5.46 38.61
CA LEU A 165 -10.73 -5.40 37.47
C LEU A 165 -12.09 -4.88 37.94
N TYR A 166 -12.53 -3.77 37.38
CA TYR A 166 -13.84 -3.17 37.64
C TYR A 166 -14.64 -3.10 36.34
N VAL A 167 -15.71 -3.89 36.21
CA VAL A 167 -16.58 -3.88 35.03
C VAL A 167 -17.90 -3.23 35.41
N TYR A 168 -18.31 -2.18 34.70
CA TYR A 168 -19.51 -1.40 35.02
C TYR A 168 -20.54 -1.35 33.88
N GLY A 169 -20.23 -1.93 32.72
CA GLY A 169 -21.24 -2.19 31.69
C GLY A 169 -20.69 -2.61 30.33
N MET A 170 -21.59 -2.66 29.35
CA MET A 170 -21.26 -2.93 27.95
C MET A 170 -22.30 -2.30 27.02
N GLU A 171 -21.84 -1.74 25.89
CA GLU A 171 -22.72 -1.29 24.81
C GLU A 171 -22.42 -2.06 23.53
N ILE A 172 -23.45 -2.41 22.76
CA ILE A 172 -23.34 -2.99 21.43
C ILE A 172 -24.09 -2.08 20.46
N GLN A 173 -23.37 -1.42 19.57
CA GLN A 173 -23.90 -0.46 18.61
C GLN A 173 -23.76 -1.02 17.19
N GLU A 174 -24.87 -1.23 16.49
CA GLU A 174 -24.85 -1.59 15.08
C GLU A 174 -24.24 -0.44 14.26
N THR A 175 -23.42 -0.79 13.26
CA THR A 175 -22.80 0.17 12.34
C THR A 175 -23.36 0.01 10.92
N ASN A 176 -23.20 1.05 10.09
CA ASN A 176 -23.64 1.00 8.69
C ASN A 176 -22.69 0.17 7.79
N TRP A 177 -21.64 -0.44 8.34
CA TRP A 177 -20.57 -1.03 7.53
C TRP A 177 -21.06 -2.19 6.65
N TRP A 178 -21.90 -3.08 7.17
CA TRP A 178 -22.50 -4.16 6.38
C TRP A 178 -23.38 -3.66 5.23
N LYS A 179 -24.03 -2.49 5.39
CA LYS A 179 -24.85 -1.84 4.35
C LYS A 179 -23.97 -1.28 3.24
N PHE A 180 -22.88 -0.60 3.62
CA PHE A 180 -21.85 -0.14 2.67
C PHE A 180 -21.24 -1.31 1.89
N TYR A 181 -20.95 -2.42 2.57
CA TYR A 181 -20.41 -3.63 1.95
C TYR A 181 -21.34 -4.19 0.87
N ILE A 182 -22.64 -4.32 1.15
CA ILE A 182 -23.65 -4.77 0.17
C ILE A 182 -23.72 -3.82 -1.03
N LEU A 183 -23.80 -2.50 -0.76
CA LEU A 183 -23.87 -1.50 -1.82
C LEU A 183 -22.61 -1.51 -2.70
N PHE A 184 -21.43 -1.60 -2.08
CA PHE A 184 -20.14 -1.65 -2.76
C PHE A 184 -20.04 -2.87 -3.68
N TRP A 185 -20.39 -4.07 -3.19
CA TRP A 185 -20.35 -5.28 -4.01
C TRP A 185 -21.38 -5.27 -5.11
N LEU A 186 -22.58 -4.76 -4.86
CA LEU A 186 -23.61 -4.62 -5.88
C LEU A 186 -23.13 -3.70 -7.02
N LEU A 187 -22.62 -2.51 -6.69
CA LEU A 187 -22.05 -1.58 -7.67
C LEU A 187 -20.90 -2.21 -8.45
N THR A 188 -20.01 -2.92 -7.75
CA THR A 188 -18.85 -3.58 -8.36
C THR A 188 -19.28 -4.66 -9.35
N VAL A 189 -20.20 -5.56 -8.93
CA VAL A 189 -20.72 -6.63 -9.79
C VAL A 189 -21.45 -6.04 -10.99
N SER A 190 -22.28 -5.02 -10.80
CA SER A 190 -22.97 -4.33 -11.91
C SER A 190 -21.98 -3.74 -12.91
N ILE A 191 -20.96 -3.01 -12.46
CA ILE A 191 -19.92 -2.44 -13.34
C ILE A 191 -19.21 -3.55 -14.12
N VAL A 192 -18.89 -4.68 -13.48
CA VAL A 192 -18.22 -5.82 -14.13
C VAL A 192 -19.13 -6.47 -15.17
N VAL A 193 -20.39 -6.71 -14.85
CA VAL A 193 -21.36 -7.30 -15.79
C VAL A 193 -21.61 -6.36 -16.98
N ASP A 194 -21.82 -5.07 -16.73
CA ASP A 194 -21.99 -4.06 -17.76
C ASP A 194 -20.78 -3.95 -18.68
N LEU A 195 -19.57 -3.93 -18.09
CA LEU A 195 -18.34 -3.91 -18.86
C LEU A 195 -18.20 -5.18 -19.71
N PHE A 196 -18.53 -6.35 -19.16
CA PHE A 196 -18.46 -7.62 -19.87
C PHE A 196 -19.43 -7.67 -21.07
N ILE A 197 -20.65 -7.16 -20.90
CA ILE A 197 -21.65 -7.04 -21.97
C ILE A 197 -21.18 -6.01 -23.01
N TYR A 198 -20.74 -4.83 -22.57
CA TYR A 198 -20.24 -3.77 -23.44
C TYR A 198 -19.09 -4.26 -24.32
N LEU A 199 -18.12 -4.98 -23.75
CA LEU A 199 -16.99 -5.53 -24.50
C LEU A 199 -17.45 -6.57 -25.52
N GLY A 200 -18.45 -7.41 -25.18
CA GLY A 200 -19.04 -8.35 -26.12
C GLY A 200 -19.69 -7.69 -27.31
N GLU A 201 -20.55 -6.70 -27.05
CA GLU A 201 -21.31 -6.01 -28.11
C GLU A 201 -20.44 -5.08 -28.97
N LYS A 202 -19.45 -4.40 -28.37
CA LYS A 202 -18.65 -3.37 -29.09
C LYS A 202 -17.30 -3.85 -29.58
N LYS A 203 -16.68 -4.84 -28.93
CA LYS A 203 -15.32 -5.30 -29.24
C LYS A 203 -15.23 -6.80 -29.55
N GLY A 204 -16.32 -7.54 -29.39
CA GLY A 204 -16.43 -8.96 -29.74
C GLY A 204 -15.87 -9.93 -28.68
N LYS A 205 -16.02 -11.23 -28.95
CA LYS A 205 -15.69 -12.33 -28.01
C LYS A 205 -14.25 -12.32 -27.50
N TYR A 206 -13.30 -11.85 -28.30
CA TYR A 206 -11.90 -11.77 -27.89
C TYR A 206 -11.70 -10.80 -26.71
N ALA A 207 -12.40 -9.65 -26.73
CA ALA A 207 -12.31 -8.68 -25.65
C ALA A 207 -12.95 -9.22 -24.36
N GLN A 208 -14.06 -9.96 -24.47
CA GLN A 208 -14.67 -10.67 -23.33
C GLN A 208 -13.73 -11.73 -22.76
N GLY A 209 -13.17 -12.58 -23.62
CA GLY A 209 -12.19 -13.58 -23.19
C GLY A 209 -10.97 -12.95 -22.52
N SER A 210 -10.50 -11.81 -23.03
CA SER A 210 -9.41 -11.05 -22.39
C SER A 210 -9.76 -10.59 -20.99
N MET A 211 -10.98 -10.11 -20.77
CA MET A 211 -11.47 -9.73 -19.44
C MET A 211 -11.51 -10.93 -18.49
N VAL A 212 -12.00 -12.09 -18.94
CA VAL A 212 -11.98 -13.32 -18.12
C VAL A 212 -10.55 -13.69 -17.72
N VAL A 213 -9.60 -13.67 -18.65
CA VAL A 213 -8.19 -13.97 -18.33
C VAL A 213 -7.60 -12.95 -17.37
N ILE A 214 -7.91 -11.67 -17.52
CA ILE A 214 -7.46 -10.61 -16.60
C ILE A 214 -7.98 -10.88 -15.18
N PHE A 215 -9.26 -11.19 -15.00
CA PHE A 215 -9.83 -11.53 -13.69
C PHE A 215 -9.24 -12.82 -13.13
N ALA A 216 -9.05 -13.85 -13.96
CA ALA A 216 -8.43 -15.10 -13.53
C ALA A 216 -7.00 -14.87 -13.02
N LEU A 217 -6.18 -14.11 -13.74
CA LEU A 217 -4.82 -13.75 -13.29
C LEU A 217 -4.84 -12.92 -11.99
N ALA A 218 -5.80 -11.99 -11.86
CA ALA A 218 -5.97 -11.22 -10.64
C ALA A 218 -6.31 -12.11 -9.44
N ILE A 219 -7.23 -13.07 -9.59
CA ILE A 219 -7.61 -14.03 -8.54
C ILE A 219 -6.43 -14.94 -8.20
N LEU A 220 -5.76 -15.51 -9.20
CA LEU A 220 -4.62 -16.40 -8.99
C LEU A 220 -3.46 -15.72 -8.26
N SER A 221 -3.16 -14.47 -8.61
CA SER A 221 -2.15 -13.67 -7.91
C SER A 221 -2.60 -13.15 -6.54
N SER A 222 -3.88 -13.33 -6.18
CA SER A 222 -4.49 -12.85 -4.94
C SER A 222 -4.92 -13.98 -4.00
N LEU A 223 -4.58 -15.25 -4.29
CA LEU A 223 -5.03 -16.41 -3.51
C LEU A 223 -4.81 -16.25 -1.99
N PRO A 224 -3.67 -15.71 -1.51
CA PRO A 224 -3.46 -15.50 -0.07
C PRO A 224 -4.40 -14.50 0.59
N LEU A 225 -5.01 -13.59 -0.18
CA LEU A 225 -5.89 -12.56 0.38
C LEU A 225 -7.24 -13.13 0.84
N PHE A 226 -7.61 -14.33 0.37
CA PHE A 226 -8.86 -15.00 0.74
C PHE A 226 -8.79 -15.74 2.08
N ASP A 227 -7.60 -15.83 2.67
CA ASP A 227 -7.43 -16.31 4.04
C ASP A 227 -8.02 -15.28 5.03
N PRO A 228 -8.61 -15.68 6.19
CA PRO A 228 -9.01 -14.76 7.24
C PRO A 228 -7.90 -13.85 7.76
N TYR A 229 -6.65 -14.32 7.78
CA TYR A 229 -5.48 -13.59 8.29
C TYR A 229 -4.83 -12.71 7.22
N LEU A 230 -3.96 -11.78 7.63
CA LEU A 230 -3.10 -11.07 6.70
C LEU A 230 -1.73 -11.73 6.64
N VAL A 231 -1.22 -11.95 5.43
CA VAL A 231 0.18 -12.35 5.24
C VAL A 231 1.09 -11.18 5.62
N THR A 232 1.86 -11.32 6.69
CA THR A 232 2.68 -10.24 7.25
C THR A 232 4.08 -10.19 6.63
N GLY A 233 4.19 -9.65 5.42
CA GLY A 233 5.50 -9.44 4.81
C GLY A 233 6.34 -8.37 5.54
N HIS A 234 7.63 -8.28 5.19
CA HIS A 234 8.63 -7.45 5.90
C HIS A 234 8.21 -5.99 6.14
N ASP A 235 7.62 -5.34 5.14
CA ASP A 235 7.21 -3.93 5.19
C ASP A 235 5.70 -3.76 5.52
N CYS A 236 4.98 -4.84 5.84
CA CYS A 236 3.52 -4.83 5.96
C CYS A 236 3.03 -3.85 7.03
N PHE A 237 3.55 -3.95 8.26
CA PHE A 237 3.16 -3.07 9.37
C PHE A 237 3.45 -1.59 9.07
N TYR A 238 4.58 -1.28 8.44
CA TYR A 238 4.88 0.08 8.00
C TYR A 238 3.79 0.65 7.07
N HIS A 239 3.27 -0.18 6.16
CA HIS A 239 2.20 0.23 5.25
C HIS A 239 0.82 0.31 5.90
N LEU A 240 0.53 -0.52 6.91
CA LEU A 240 -0.67 -0.40 7.73
C LEU A 240 -0.64 0.91 8.55
N ALA A 241 0.48 1.20 9.21
CA ALA A 241 0.70 2.47 9.92
C ALA A 241 0.54 3.70 9.02
N ARG A 242 0.95 3.60 7.75
CA ARG A 242 0.72 4.66 6.76
C ARG A 242 -0.76 4.85 6.43
N ILE A 243 -1.55 3.78 6.35
CA ILE A 243 -2.99 3.89 6.10
C ILE A 243 -3.68 4.60 7.25
N GLU A 244 -3.43 4.21 8.50
CA GLU A 244 -4.01 4.90 9.67
C GLU A 244 -3.54 6.35 9.75
N ALA A 245 -2.25 6.60 9.53
CA ALA A 245 -1.71 7.95 9.50
C ALA A 245 -2.37 8.87 8.46
N LEU A 246 -2.71 8.34 7.28
CA LEU A 246 -3.46 9.07 6.26
C LEU A 246 -4.88 9.34 6.72
N VAL A 247 -5.56 8.34 7.29
CA VAL A 247 -6.94 8.46 7.80
C VAL A 247 -7.03 9.54 8.86
N THR A 248 -6.17 9.49 9.88
CA THR A 248 -6.15 10.49 10.96
C THR A 248 -5.80 11.89 10.44
N ALA A 249 -4.83 12.01 9.54
CA ALA A 249 -4.47 13.30 8.96
C ALA A 249 -5.62 13.91 8.13
N ILE A 250 -6.33 13.10 7.34
CA ILE A 250 -7.50 13.55 6.57
C ILE A 250 -8.65 13.98 7.50
N GLN A 251 -8.91 13.21 8.57
CA GLN A 251 -9.91 13.58 9.58
C GLN A 251 -9.56 14.89 10.30
N ASN A 252 -8.27 15.17 10.47
CA ASN A 252 -7.75 16.43 11.00
C ASN A 252 -7.73 17.58 9.97
N GLY A 253 -8.26 17.36 8.76
CA GLY A 253 -8.38 18.39 7.72
C GLY A 253 -7.14 18.61 6.86
N GLN A 254 -6.14 17.73 6.94
CA GLN A 254 -4.92 17.81 6.14
C GLN A 254 -5.08 17.02 4.83
N PHE A 255 -5.23 17.74 3.71
CA PHE A 255 -5.23 17.13 2.38
C PHE A 255 -4.57 18.05 1.33
N PRO A 256 -3.61 17.55 0.52
CA PRO A 256 -2.88 16.28 0.67
C PRO A 256 -2.11 16.19 1.99
N VAL A 257 -1.94 14.98 2.52
CA VAL A 257 -1.19 14.73 3.76
C VAL A 257 0.30 14.96 3.52
N ARG A 258 1.00 15.59 4.48
CA ARG A 258 2.44 15.93 4.39
C ARG A 258 3.21 15.40 5.59
N VAL A 259 2.89 15.90 6.77
CA VAL A 259 3.45 15.43 8.05
C VAL A 259 2.32 14.82 8.84
N SER A 260 2.38 13.51 9.08
CA SER A 260 1.33 12.81 9.83
C SER A 260 1.41 13.15 11.31
N PRO A 261 0.29 13.43 12.00
CA PRO A 261 0.29 13.84 13.41
C PRO A 261 0.31 12.68 14.42
N VAL A 262 0.34 11.41 13.97
CA VAL A 262 0.25 10.24 14.88
C VAL A 262 1.55 9.46 15.04
N TRP A 263 2.48 9.61 14.10
CA TRP A 263 3.76 8.91 14.14
C TRP A 263 4.65 9.42 15.26
N ILE A 264 5.43 8.51 15.84
CA ILE A 264 6.42 8.80 16.90
C ILE A 264 5.74 9.53 18.06
N ASN A 265 4.74 8.89 18.70
CA ASN A 265 3.98 9.48 19.81
C ASN A 265 3.37 10.85 19.46
N GLY A 266 2.98 11.00 18.20
CA GLY A 266 2.42 12.21 17.61
C GLY A 266 3.40 13.36 17.41
N GLN A 267 4.72 13.17 17.50
CA GLN A 267 5.72 14.20 17.19
C GLN A 267 5.79 14.56 15.71
N GLY A 268 5.23 13.72 14.87
CA GLY A 268 5.11 13.99 13.45
C GLY A 268 6.17 13.28 12.62
N TYR A 269 5.75 12.78 11.46
CA TYR A 269 6.65 12.11 10.53
C TYR A 269 6.28 12.42 9.08
N ALA A 270 7.27 12.83 8.28
CA ALA A 270 7.07 13.30 6.90
C ALA A 270 7.05 12.18 5.85
N SER A 271 6.60 10.97 6.21
CA SER A 271 6.56 9.83 5.27
C SER A 271 5.81 10.17 3.98
N SER A 272 4.69 10.90 4.06
CA SER A 272 3.86 11.33 2.91
C SER A 272 4.50 12.34 1.97
N ILE A 273 5.64 12.94 2.35
CA ILE A 273 6.44 13.79 1.44
C ILE A 273 7.38 12.93 0.61
N PHE A 274 7.98 11.90 1.22
CA PHE A 274 8.97 11.04 0.57
C PHE A 274 8.33 9.88 -0.21
N TYR A 275 7.26 9.28 0.34
CA TYR A 275 6.42 8.33 -0.36
C TYR A 275 5.21 9.04 -0.96
N ASN A 276 4.99 8.81 -2.25
CA ASN A 276 3.78 9.28 -2.89
C ASN A 276 2.59 8.42 -2.42
N ASP A 277 1.56 9.07 -1.87
CA ASP A 277 0.39 8.40 -1.31
C ASP A 277 -0.76 8.19 -2.30
N LEU A 278 -0.62 8.56 -3.59
CA LEU A 278 -1.71 8.53 -4.57
C LEU A 278 -2.49 7.21 -4.56
N PHE A 279 -1.79 6.08 -4.56
CA PHE A 279 -2.40 4.75 -4.54
C PHE A 279 -2.84 4.31 -3.13
N MET A 280 -2.21 4.83 -2.08
CA MET A 280 -2.59 4.59 -0.68
C MET A 280 -3.88 5.33 -0.28
N LEU A 281 -4.29 6.35 -1.05
CA LEU A 281 -5.61 6.97 -0.86
C LEU A 281 -6.76 5.98 -1.07
N LEU A 282 -6.57 4.90 -1.84
CA LEU A 282 -7.59 3.86 -2.01
C LEU A 282 -7.89 3.10 -0.69
N PRO A 283 -6.91 2.43 -0.04
CA PRO A 283 -7.15 1.79 1.25
C PRO A 283 -7.51 2.80 2.34
N ALA A 284 -6.92 4.01 2.36
CA ALA A 284 -7.30 5.04 3.32
C ALA A 284 -8.76 5.49 3.16
N GLY A 285 -9.27 5.62 1.93
CA GLY A 285 -10.67 5.93 1.65
C GLY A 285 -11.61 4.81 2.11
N ILE A 286 -11.24 3.54 1.89
CA ILE A 286 -12.01 2.39 2.37
C ILE A 286 -12.03 2.36 3.92
N ARG A 287 -10.89 2.67 4.55
CA ARG A 287 -10.76 2.78 6.00
C ARG A 287 -11.61 3.92 6.58
N LEU A 288 -11.62 5.09 5.94
CA LEU A 288 -12.48 6.23 6.31
C LEU A 288 -13.98 5.91 6.25
N LEU A 289 -14.39 4.96 5.40
CA LEU A 289 -15.79 4.51 5.33
C LEU A 289 -16.16 3.52 6.46
N GLY A 290 -15.21 3.12 7.30
CA GLY A 290 -15.44 2.24 8.46
C GLY A 290 -14.93 0.81 8.29
N ALA A 291 -14.17 0.50 7.24
CA ALA A 291 -13.55 -0.82 7.07
C ALA A 291 -12.52 -1.11 8.15
N SER A 292 -12.28 -2.41 8.43
CA SER A 292 -11.03 -2.81 9.08
C SER A 292 -9.84 -2.46 8.19
N ILE A 293 -8.72 -2.10 8.82
CA ILE A 293 -7.49 -1.82 8.10
C ILE A 293 -7.03 -3.02 7.26
N GLN A 294 -7.20 -4.24 7.80
CA GLN A 294 -6.88 -5.47 7.11
C GLN A 294 -7.68 -5.62 5.81
N PHE A 295 -8.99 -5.39 5.86
CA PHE A 295 -9.85 -5.47 4.68
C PHE A 295 -9.47 -4.41 3.65
N ALA A 296 -9.25 -3.17 4.09
CA ALA A 296 -8.81 -2.08 3.22
C ALA A 296 -7.50 -2.43 2.48
N PHE A 297 -6.52 -2.99 3.19
CA PHE A 297 -5.25 -3.40 2.61
C PHE A 297 -5.40 -4.58 1.65
N LYS A 298 -6.21 -5.60 1.98
CA LYS A 298 -6.50 -6.72 1.06
C LYS A 298 -7.15 -6.25 -0.23
N ILE A 299 -8.13 -5.35 -0.16
CA ILE A 299 -8.76 -4.77 -1.36
C ILE A 299 -7.74 -4.01 -2.19
N TYR A 300 -6.87 -3.23 -1.55
CA TYR A 300 -5.79 -2.54 -2.24
C TYR A 300 -4.88 -3.50 -3.02
N VAL A 301 -4.38 -4.57 -2.39
CA VAL A 301 -3.52 -5.56 -3.05
C VAL A 301 -4.26 -6.23 -4.23
N PHE A 302 -5.53 -6.60 -4.05
CA PHE A 302 -6.36 -7.16 -5.12
C PHE A 302 -6.52 -6.19 -6.30
N CYS A 303 -6.80 -4.91 -6.02
CA CYS A 303 -6.92 -3.88 -7.05
C CYS A 303 -5.62 -3.69 -7.83
N ILE A 304 -4.45 -3.74 -7.17
CA ILE A 304 -3.15 -3.67 -7.85
C ILE A 304 -2.88 -4.91 -8.69
N ASN A 305 -3.27 -6.10 -8.23
CA ASN A 305 -3.21 -7.34 -9.02
C ASN A 305 -4.08 -7.24 -10.29
N LEU A 306 -5.32 -6.77 -10.15
CA LEU A 306 -6.24 -6.55 -11.26
C LEU A 306 -5.71 -5.50 -12.25
N LEU A 307 -5.19 -4.38 -11.73
CA LEU A 307 -4.61 -3.32 -12.55
C LEU A 307 -3.37 -3.82 -13.30
N THR A 308 -2.52 -4.63 -12.66
CA THR A 308 -1.35 -5.24 -13.30
C THR A 308 -1.76 -6.14 -14.46
N ALA A 309 -2.72 -7.04 -14.24
CA ALA A 309 -3.22 -7.92 -15.29
C ALA A 309 -3.85 -7.13 -16.45
N ALA A 310 -4.66 -6.11 -16.14
CA ALA A 310 -5.31 -5.27 -17.14
C ALA A 310 -4.32 -4.45 -17.97
N ILE A 311 -3.32 -3.81 -17.33
CA ILE A 311 -2.29 -3.04 -18.02
C ILE A 311 -1.39 -3.96 -18.85
N ALA A 312 -0.94 -5.08 -18.29
CA ALA A 312 -0.07 -6.02 -18.98
C ALA A 312 -0.76 -6.60 -20.23
N VAL A 313 -1.91 -7.29 -20.07
CA VAL A 313 -2.64 -7.89 -21.19
C VAL A 313 -3.09 -6.82 -22.19
N GLY A 314 -3.53 -5.65 -21.72
CA GLY A 314 -3.92 -4.52 -22.56
C GLY A 314 -2.77 -4.01 -23.43
N CYS A 315 -1.59 -3.79 -22.85
CA CYS A 315 -0.39 -3.35 -23.59
C CYS A 315 0.13 -4.43 -24.52
N PHE A 316 0.22 -5.68 -24.06
CA PHE A 316 0.71 -6.80 -24.84
C PHE A 316 -0.17 -7.08 -26.05
N SER A 317 -1.50 -6.94 -25.93
CA SER A 317 -2.43 -7.05 -27.07
C SER A 317 -2.19 -6.04 -28.20
N LYS A 318 -1.44 -4.97 -27.93
CA LYS A 318 -1.03 -3.95 -28.92
C LYS A 318 0.37 -4.17 -29.48
N LEU A 319 1.14 -5.10 -28.91
CA LEU A 319 2.53 -5.39 -29.29
C LEU A 319 2.67 -6.67 -30.12
N PHE A 320 1.73 -7.60 -29.93
CA PHE A 320 1.68 -8.91 -30.58
C PHE A 320 0.67 -8.93 -31.74
N ASN A 321 0.95 -9.77 -32.73
CA ASN A 321 0.08 -10.02 -33.88
C ASN A 321 -0.93 -11.14 -33.62
N LYS A 322 -0.55 -12.15 -32.81
CA LYS A 322 -1.39 -13.30 -32.50
C LYS A 322 -2.20 -13.05 -31.23
N LYS A 323 -3.42 -13.59 -31.19
CA LYS A 323 -4.37 -13.39 -30.08
C LYS A 323 -3.96 -14.06 -28.77
N ILE A 324 -3.12 -15.10 -28.83
CA ILE A 324 -2.70 -15.91 -27.67
C ILE A 324 -1.46 -15.33 -26.98
N SER A 325 -0.53 -14.73 -27.73
CA SER A 325 0.73 -14.17 -27.21
C SER A 325 0.58 -13.20 -26.04
N PRO A 326 -0.44 -12.29 -26.02
CA PRO A 326 -0.65 -11.39 -24.88
C PRO A 326 -0.93 -12.14 -23.57
N PHE A 327 -1.60 -13.29 -23.65
CA PHE A 327 -1.91 -14.10 -22.49
C PHE A 327 -0.70 -14.90 -22.03
N VAL A 328 0.10 -15.44 -22.96
CA VAL A 328 1.38 -16.10 -22.64
C VAL A 328 2.32 -15.15 -21.88
N ALA A 329 2.50 -13.94 -22.41
CA ALA A 329 3.29 -12.91 -21.74
C ALA A 329 2.64 -12.46 -20.41
N GLY A 330 1.31 -12.29 -20.38
CA GLY A 330 0.57 -11.86 -19.19
C GLY A 330 0.69 -12.83 -18.02
N VAL A 331 0.63 -14.15 -18.28
CA VAL A 331 0.80 -15.19 -17.25
C VAL A 331 2.17 -15.08 -16.57
N ILE A 332 3.25 -15.05 -17.36
CA ILE A 332 4.62 -14.93 -16.83
C ILE A 332 4.77 -13.64 -16.03
N TYR A 333 4.21 -12.55 -16.52
CA TYR A 333 4.40 -11.25 -15.91
C TYR A 333 3.64 -11.08 -14.59
N VAL A 334 2.36 -11.47 -14.56
CA VAL A 334 1.48 -11.28 -13.39
C VAL A 334 1.80 -12.28 -12.28
N LEU A 335 2.14 -13.51 -12.66
CA LEU A 335 2.46 -14.61 -11.73
C LEU A 335 3.98 -14.81 -11.57
N ALA A 336 4.79 -13.82 -11.96
CA ALA A 336 6.23 -13.82 -11.76
C ALA A 336 6.58 -14.07 -10.28
N PRO A 337 7.44 -15.05 -9.93
CA PRO A 337 7.77 -15.35 -8.54
C PRO A 337 8.34 -14.16 -7.78
N TYR A 338 9.18 -13.35 -8.44
CA TYR A 338 9.67 -12.09 -7.88
C TYR A 338 8.54 -11.12 -7.51
N ARG A 339 7.51 -11.03 -8.35
CA ARG A 339 6.34 -10.17 -8.07
C ARG A 339 5.54 -10.71 -6.89
N ILE A 340 5.31 -12.04 -6.83
CA ILE A 340 4.66 -12.70 -5.69
C ILE A 340 5.45 -12.47 -4.40
N THR A 341 6.78 -12.56 -4.46
CA THR A 341 7.69 -12.24 -3.34
C THR A 341 7.53 -10.79 -2.90
N CYS A 342 7.44 -9.84 -3.84
CA CYS A 342 7.20 -8.44 -3.50
C CYS A 342 5.83 -8.21 -2.83
N LEU A 343 4.79 -8.95 -3.23
CA LEU A 343 3.45 -8.85 -2.66
C LEU A 343 3.39 -9.40 -1.23
N TYR A 344 3.93 -10.60 -1.01
CA TYR A 344 3.61 -11.40 0.17
C TYR A 344 4.78 -11.60 1.13
N THR A 345 6.00 -11.82 0.63
CA THR A 345 7.19 -11.95 1.50
C THR A 345 7.65 -10.58 1.98
N ARG A 346 7.76 -9.63 1.05
CA ARG A 346 8.28 -8.28 1.37
C ARG A 346 7.17 -7.32 1.76
N SER A 347 5.96 -7.52 1.24
CA SER A 347 4.89 -6.51 1.25
C SER A 347 5.38 -5.13 0.78
N ALA A 348 6.26 -5.10 -0.23
CA ALA A 348 6.92 -3.90 -0.73
C ALA A 348 5.94 -3.10 -1.62
N VAL A 349 5.00 -2.39 -1.00
CA VAL A 349 3.85 -1.74 -1.65
C VAL A 349 4.25 -0.85 -2.82
N GLY A 350 5.26 0.00 -2.60
CA GLY A 350 5.73 0.89 -3.65
C GLY A 350 6.26 0.11 -4.86
N GLU A 351 7.06 -0.92 -4.62
CA GLU A 351 7.75 -1.64 -5.69
C GLU A 351 6.80 -2.48 -6.54
N TYR A 352 5.93 -3.29 -5.94
CA TYR A 352 5.00 -4.11 -6.74
C TYR A 352 3.98 -3.24 -7.49
N THR A 353 3.64 -2.05 -6.98
CA THR A 353 2.78 -1.08 -7.67
C THR A 353 3.53 -0.40 -8.81
N ALA A 354 4.83 -0.11 -8.66
CA ALA A 354 5.65 0.38 -9.77
C ALA A 354 5.76 -0.67 -10.91
N ILE A 355 5.88 -1.96 -10.56
CA ILE A 355 5.92 -3.06 -11.53
C ILE A 355 4.66 -3.03 -12.40
N THR A 356 3.46 -2.79 -11.85
CA THR A 356 2.19 -2.66 -12.60
C THR A 356 2.28 -1.79 -13.86
N PHE A 357 3.09 -0.72 -13.83
CA PHE A 357 3.17 0.26 -14.92
C PHE A 357 4.29 0.01 -15.93
N LEU A 358 5.23 -0.92 -15.67
CA LEU A 358 6.33 -1.20 -16.60
C LEU A 358 5.87 -1.64 -18.00
N PRO A 359 4.82 -2.46 -18.19
CA PRO A 359 4.31 -2.79 -19.53
C PRO A 359 3.84 -1.56 -20.29
N LEU A 360 3.27 -0.57 -19.58
CA LEU A 360 2.79 0.68 -20.17
C LEU A 360 3.96 1.60 -20.56
N VAL A 361 5.02 1.64 -19.76
CA VAL A 361 6.28 2.31 -20.11
C VAL A 361 6.85 1.72 -21.41
N PHE A 362 7.00 0.40 -21.47
CA PHE A 362 7.54 -0.26 -22.67
C PHE A 362 6.64 -0.06 -23.89
N TYR A 363 5.32 -0.21 -23.74
CA TYR A 363 4.37 0.08 -24.82
C TYR A 363 4.46 1.53 -25.30
N GLY A 364 4.62 2.49 -24.38
CA GLY A 364 4.82 3.90 -24.71
C GLY A 364 6.10 4.15 -25.51
N LEU A 365 7.23 3.56 -25.09
CA LEU A 365 8.48 3.60 -25.86
C LEU A 365 8.25 3.00 -27.26
N MET A 366 7.69 1.79 -27.35
CA MET A 366 7.42 1.14 -28.62
C MET A 366 6.52 1.99 -29.53
N LYS A 367 5.50 2.66 -28.99
CA LYS A 367 4.62 3.55 -29.74
C LYS A 367 5.36 4.75 -30.33
N ILE A 368 6.30 5.33 -29.58
CA ILE A 368 7.14 6.45 -30.07
C ILE A 368 8.09 5.97 -31.18
N TYR A 369 8.71 4.81 -31.01
CA TYR A 369 9.76 4.32 -31.92
C TYR A 369 9.24 3.58 -33.15
N LYS A 370 8.07 2.92 -33.07
CA LYS A 370 7.43 2.21 -34.19
C LYS A 370 6.54 3.09 -35.05
N ASN A 371 5.93 4.15 -34.50
CA ASN A 371 4.98 4.92 -35.28
C ASN A 371 5.71 5.80 -36.30
N GLU A 372 5.45 5.55 -37.59
CA GLU A 372 6.03 6.26 -38.73
C GLU A 372 5.11 7.36 -39.25
N GLU A 373 3.90 7.50 -38.71
CA GLU A 373 2.97 8.57 -39.11
C GLU A 373 3.56 9.95 -38.85
N SER A 374 3.65 10.73 -39.93
CA SER A 374 4.20 12.08 -39.98
C SER A 374 3.20 13.15 -39.54
N ASP A 375 2.10 12.81 -38.85
CA ASP A 375 1.18 13.83 -38.37
C ASP A 375 1.87 14.64 -37.25
N ARG A 376 2.34 15.83 -37.65
CA ARG A 376 3.04 16.82 -36.83
C ARG A 376 2.08 17.58 -35.92
N LYS A 377 0.77 17.33 -35.98
CA LYS A 377 -0.18 17.96 -35.07
C LYS A 377 0.18 17.65 -33.61
N ILE A 378 0.08 18.69 -32.79
CA ILE A 378 0.34 18.62 -31.35
C ILE A 378 -0.52 17.54 -30.68
N THR A 379 -1.78 17.39 -31.11
CA THR A 379 -2.70 16.37 -30.57
C THR A 379 -2.23 14.93 -30.84
N ALA A 380 -1.77 14.64 -32.05
CA ALA A 380 -1.22 13.32 -32.40
C ALA A 380 0.03 13.02 -31.59
N LYS A 381 0.91 14.02 -31.44
CA LYS A 381 2.11 13.95 -30.60
C LYS A 381 1.79 13.64 -29.13
N LEU A 382 0.86 14.38 -28.54
CA LEU A 382 0.39 14.16 -27.16
C LEU A 382 -0.15 12.73 -26.99
N MET A 383 -0.98 12.25 -27.93
CA MET A 383 -1.53 10.89 -27.88
C MET A 383 -0.48 9.78 -28.08
N ARG A 384 0.64 10.05 -28.78
CA ARG A 384 1.79 9.13 -28.89
C ARG A 384 2.59 9.09 -27.59
N ALA A 385 2.82 10.24 -26.96
CA ALA A 385 3.58 10.38 -25.72
C ALA A 385 2.82 9.89 -24.48
N LEU A 386 1.49 9.95 -24.50
CA LEU A 386 0.64 9.71 -23.32
C LEU A 386 0.87 8.36 -22.63
N PRO A 387 0.98 7.20 -23.33
CA PRO A 387 1.22 5.93 -22.64
C PRO A 387 2.54 5.92 -21.86
N LEU A 388 3.62 6.47 -22.46
CA LEU A 388 4.90 6.59 -21.76
C LEU A 388 4.77 7.49 -20.53
N ALA A 389 4.12 8.64 -20.69
CA ALA A 389 3.94 9.60 -19.60
C ALA A 389 3.10 9.03 -18.45
N LEU A 390 2.01 8.31 -18.74
CA LEU A 390 1.18 7.65 -17.73
C LEU A 390 1.91 6.50 -17.06
N GLY A 391 2.66 5.70 -17.82
CA GLY A 391 3.49 4.62 -17.27
C GLY A 391 4.53 5.16 -16.28
N VAL A 392 5.30 6.17 -16.69
CA VAL A 392 6.30 6.80 -15.83
C VAL A 392 5.65 7.51 -14.63
N SER A 393 4.51 8.19 -14.82
CA SER A 393 3.78 8.84 -13.72
C SER A 393 3.27 7.83 -12.69
N GLY A 394 2.82 6.66 -13.14
CA GLY A 394 2.44 5.56 -12.26
C GLY A 394 3.62 5.04 -11.43
N VAL A 395 4.81 4.91 -12.04
CA VAL A 395 6.04 4.55 -11.31
C VAL A 395 6.43 5.63 -10.29
N VAL A 396 6.41 6.91 -10.68
CA VAL A 396 6.68 8.06 -9.78
C VAL A 396 5.71 8.06 -8.60
N SER A 397 4.44 7.78 -8.86
CA SER A 397 3.41 7.75 -7.84
C SER A 397 3.44 6.51 -6.95
N SER A 398 4.38 5.60 -7.18
CA SER A 398 4.51 4.32 -6.46
C SER A 398 5.84 4.18 -5.73
N HIS A 399 6.96 4.35 -6.43
CA HIS A 399 8.30 4.07 -5.90
C HIS A 399 9.38 4.86 -6.66
N VAL A 400 9.90 5.90 -6.02
CA VAL A 400 10.93 6.80 -6.60
C VAL A 400 12.17 6.04 -7.05
N VAL A 401 12.60 5.02 -6.29
CA VAL A 401 13.78 4.22 -6.67
C VAL A 401 13.53 3.45 -7.97
N SER A 402 12.31 2.98 -8.21
CA SER A 402 11.98 2.34 -9.49
C SER A 402 12.03 3.30 -10.67
N CYS A 403 11.89 4.62 -10.46
CA CYS A 403 12.09 5.62 -11.52
C CYS A 403 13.52 5.60 -12.05
N VAL A 404 14.52 5.42 -11.17
CA VAL A 404 15.93 5.31 -11.55
C VAL A 404 16.15 4.08 -12.43
N ILE A 405 15.57 2.94 -12.06
CA ILE A 405 15.67 1.68 -12.82
C ILE A 405 15.00 1.83 -14.19
N VAL A 406 13.80 2.42 -14.23
CA VAL A 406 13.10 2.72 -15.49
C VAL A 406 13.90 3.69 -16.37
N PHE A 407 14.57 4.68 -15.78
CA PHE A 407 15.45 5.59 -16.51
C PHE A 407 16.64 4.86 -17.13
N ILE A 408 17.34 4.01 -16.36
CA ILE A 408 18.44 3.17 -16.88
C ILE A 408 17.95 2.30 -18.04
N PHE A 409 16.80 1.63 -17.88
CA PHE A 409 16.19 0.82 -18.93
C PHE A 409 15.87 1.66 -20.19
N ALA A 410 15.29 2.85 -20.02
CA ALA A 410 15.00 3.75 -21.13
C ALA A 410 16.27 4.25 -21.84
N VAL A 411 17.35 4.49 -21.10
CA VAL A 411 18.67 4.86 -21.65
C VAL A 411 19.27 3.70 -22.44
N ILE A 412 19.26 2.47 -21.92
CA ILE A 412 19.71 1.28 -22.66
C ILE A 412 18.92 1.14 -23.96
N PHE A 413 17.59 1.24 -23.87
CA PHE A 413 16.71 1.20 -25.04
C PHE A 413 17.06 2.28 -26.07
N ALA A 414 17.30 3.51 -25.63
CA ALA A 414 17.68 4.64 -26.46
C ALA A 414 19.06 4.45 -27.12
N VAL A 415 20.06 3.98 -26.38
CA VAL A 415 21.42 3.72 -26.92
C VAL A 415 21.39 2.63 -27.99
N MET A 416 20.67 1.53 -27.76
CA MET A 416 20.55 0.44 -28.74
C MET A 416 19.81 0.87 -30.03
N TRP A 417 19.01 1.93 -29.95
CA TRP A 417 18.26 2.52 -31.05
C TRP A 417 18.76 3.92 -31.43
N TYR A 418 20.03 4.25 -31.14
CA TYR A 418 20.58 5.60 -31.29
C TYR A 418 20.22 6.29 -32.62
N LYS A 419 20.29 5.57 -33.76
CA LYS A 419 19.95 6.11 -35.08
C LYS A 419 18.52 6.67 -35.15
N LYS A 420 17.56 6.02 -34.48
CA LYS A 420 16.17 6.47 -34.39
C LYS A 420 15.98 7.44 -33.23
N THR A 421 16.65 7.23 -32.10
CA THR A 421 16.55 8.08 -30.91
C THR A 421 16.92 9.53 -31.20
N PHE A 422 18.03 9.77 -31.88
CA PHE A 422 18.52 11.13 -32.18
C PHE A 422 17.80 11.80 -33.36
N THR A 423 16.64 11.29 -33.76
CA THR A 423 15.77 12.00 -34.72
C THR A 423 14.94 13.06 -34.00
N VAL A 424 14.75 14.22 -34.63
CA VAL A 424 13.95 15.33 -34.07
C VAL A 424 12.56 14.87 -33.64
N ARG A 425 11.93 13.97 -34.40
CA ARG A 425 10.62 13.41 -34.06
C ARG A 425 10.63 12.67 -32.73
N VAL A 426 11.55 11.71 -32.56
CA VAL A 426 11.61 10.88 -31.35
C VAL A 426 12.00 11.73 -30.14
N LEU A 427 13.00 12.62 -30.28
CA LEU A 427 13.38 13.53 -29.20
C LEU A 427 12.23 14.43 -28.77
N THR A 428 11.51 15.03 -29.71
CA THR A 428 10.38 15.90 -29.37
C THR A 428 9.22 15.13 -28.75
N ASP A 429 8.93 13.89 -29.17
CA ASP A 429 7.93 13.02 -28.56
C ASP A 429 8.34 12.61 -27.12
N ILE A 430 9.63 12.29 -26.88
CA ILE A 430 10.16 12.02 -25.54
C ILE A 430 10.08 13.25 -24.65
N LEU A 431 10.51 14.42 -25.13
CA LEU A 431 10.40 15.69 -24.39
C LEU A 431 8.95 16.01 -24.03
N CYS A 432 8.01 15.69 -24.92
CA CYS A 432 6.59 15.82 -24.65
C CYS A 432 6.13 14.89 -23.52
N ALA A 433 6.60 13.63 -23.50
CA ALA A 433 6.30 12.71 -22.42
C ALA A 433 6.87 13.21 -21.08
N VAL A 434 8.12 13.69 -21.07
CA VAL A 434 8.77 14.27 -19.89
C VAL A 434 7.98 15.48 -19.36
N ALA A 435 7.58 16.40 -20.25
CA ALA A 435 6.79 17.57 -19.86
C ALA A 435 5.45 17.16 -19.22
N ILE A 436 4.75 16.16 -19.79
CA ILE A 436 3.51 15.64 -19.20
C ILE A 436 3.77 15.03 -17.81
N VAL A 437 4.82 14.23 -17.65
CA VAL A 437 5.19 13.63 -16.35
C VAL A 437 5.44 14.72 -15.31
N LEU A 438 6.22 15.75 -15.65
CA LEU A 438 6.53 16.84 -14.73
C LEU A 438 5.26 17.62 -14.32
N MET A 439 4.38 17.90 -15.28
CA MET A 439 3.13 18.63 -15.00
C MET A 439 2.17 17.83 -14.11
N ILE A 440 1.94 16.55 -14.41
CA ILE A 440 1.03 15.69 -13.62
C ILE A 440 1.56 15.42 -12.21
N ASN A 441 2.89 15.35 -12.02
CA ASN A 441 3.49 14.98 -10.74
C ASN A 441 4.09 16.18 -9.98
N MET A 442 3.83 17.41 -10.42
CA MET A 442 4.35 18.63 -9.77
C MET A 442 3.94 18.74 -8.30
N TRP A 443 2.71 18.32 -7.97
CA TRP A 443 2.17 18.24 -6.61
C TRP A 443 3.00 17.39 -5.63
N TYR A 444 3.79 16.46 -6.17
CA TYR A 444 4.70 15.59 -5.43
C TYR A 444 6.15 16.06 -5.53
N PHE A 445 6.64 16.35 -6.74
CA PHE A 445 8.04 16.73 -6.96
C PHE A 445 8.44 18.02 -6.22
N VAL A 446 7.56 19.02 -6.17
CA VAL A 446 7.91 20.31 -5.55
C VAL A 446 8.12 20.16 -4.03
N PRO A 447 7.18 19.60 -3.25
CA PRO A 447 7.43 19.29 -1.83
C PRO A 447 8.64 18.38 -1.61
N PHE A 448 8.75 17.29 -2.39
CA PHE A 448 9.84 16.33 -2.26
C PHE A 448 11.22 16.98 -2.42
N ILE A 449 11.42 17.76 -3.49
CA ILE A 449 12.70 18.42 -3.77
C ILE A 449 13.02 19.48 -2.71
N GLN A 450 12.03 20.26 -2.26
CA GLN A 450 12.26 21.30 -1.25
C GLN A 450 12.67 20.72 0.10
N VAL A 451 12.03 19.64 0.55
CA VAL A 451 12.38 19.00 1.83
C VAL A 451 13.72 18.27 1.72
N MET A 452 14.02 17.61 0.59
CA MET A 452 15.35 17.05 0.33
C MET A 452 16.44 18.13 0.34
N ALA A 453 16.17 19.32 -0.21
CA ALA A 453 17.10 20.44 -0.20
C ALA A 453 17.34 21.03 1.21
N ASP A 454 16.43 20.82 2.15
CA ASP A 454 16.59 21.19 3.56
C ASP A 454 17.50 20.23 4.35
N GLY A 455 18.10 19.24 3.67
CA GLY A 455 18.95 18.24 4.30
C GLY A 455 18.18 17.14 5.04
N ILE A 456 16.86 17.05 4.82
CA ILE A 456 16.03 15.97 5.34
C ILE A 456 15.91 14.92 4.23
N GLY A 457 16.48 13.74 4.45
CA GLY A 457 16.49 12.69 3.43
C GLY A 457 16.96 11.36 4.00
N SER A 458 16.95 10.34 3.14
CA SER A 458 17.26 8.94 3.47
C SER A 458 18.74 8.67 3.74
N ALA A 459 19.36 9.46 4.60
CA ALA A 459 20.71 9.23 5.09
C ALA A 459 20.61 8.43 6.40
N ALA A 460 20.34 7.13 6.29
CA ALA A 460 20.81 6.19 7.30
C ALA A 460 22.26 5.85 6.92
N PRO A 461 23.29 6.36 7.64
CA PRO A 461 24.70 6.08 7.34
C PRO A 461 25.01 4.57 7.38
N SER A 462 24.15 3.81 8.07
CA SER A 462 24.25 2.36 8.27
C SER A 462 24.13 1.53 6.99
N PHE A 463 23.68 2.08 5.85
CA PHE A 463 23.57 1.32 4.59
C PHE A 463 24.65 1.64 3.54
N ASP A 464 25.62 2.48 3.86
CA ASP A 464 26.68 2.81 2.91
C ASP A 464 27.50 1.55 2.51
N GLY A 465 27.82 1.42 1.23
CA GLY A 465 28.64 0.32 0.71
C GLY A 465 27.93 -1.01 0.37
N ARG A 466 26.69 -1.27 0.82
CA ARG A 466 26.09 -2.63 0.83
C ARG A 466 25.42 -3.12 -0.47
N LEU A 467 25.45 -2.34 -1.55
CA LEU A 467 24.77 -2.73 -2.80
C LEU A 467 25.34 -4.02 -3.42
N ARG A 468 26.67 -4.22 -3.40
CA ARG A 468 27.31 -5.44 -3.95
C ARG A 468 27.11 -6.65 -3.04
N SER A 469 27.12 -6.46 -1.73
CA SER A 469 26.94 -7.54 -0.74
C SER A 469 25.54 -8.14 -0.77
N ASN A 470 24.56 -7.37 -1.24
CA ASN A 470 23.16 -7.77 -1.43
C ASN A 470 22.87 -8.34 -2.84
N GLY A 471 23.91 -8.70 -3.61
CA GLY A 471 23.76 -9.23 -4.95
C GLY A 471 23.26 -10.68 -4.96
N THR A 472 22.39 -11.01 -5.91
CA THR A 472 21.79 -12.33 -6.05
C THR A 472 22.73 -13.29 -6.80
N TYR A 473 22.95 -14.50 -6.28
CA TYR A 473 23.78 -15.51 -6.93
C TYR A 473 23.06 -16.16 -8.12
N LEU A 474 23.85 -16.69 -9.07
CA LEU A 474 23.34 -17.28 -10.31
C LEU A 474 22.32 -18.41 -10.08
N TRP A 475 22.54 -19.27 -9.08
CA TRP A 475 21.62 -20.36 -8.79
C TRP A 475 20.26 -19.85 -8.28
N GLN A 476 20.24 -18.75 -7.50
CA GLN A 476 19.02 -18.10 -7.04
C GLN A 476 18.29 -17.44 -8.21
N LEU A 477 19.03 -16.74 -9.08
CA LEU A 477 18.47 -16.10 -10.27
C LEU A 477 17.76 -17.10 -11.18
N LEU A 478 18.34 -18.29 -11.35
CA LEU A 478 17.79 -19.38 -12.17
C LEU A 478 16.83 -20.31 -11.42
N SER A 479 16.55 -20.04 -10.13
CA SER A 479 15.65 -20.88 -9.35
C SER A 479 14.24 -20.83 -9.93
N LEU A 480 13.63 -22.01 -10.09
CA LEU A 480 12.22 -22.16 -10.40
C LEU A 480 11.33 -21.78 -9.21
N PHE A 481 11.87 -21.81 -8.00
CA PHE A 481 11.11 -21.73 -6.76
C PHE A 481 11.78 -20.72 -5.83
N SER A 482 11.07 -19.64 -5.51
CA SER A 482 11.54 -18.63 -4.55
C SER A 482 11.12 -19.04 -3.13
N SER A 483 12.02 -18.85 -2.16
CA SER A 483 11.91 -19.24 -0.74
C SER A 483 12.86 -18.39 0.14
N THR A 484 12.60 -18.26 1.44
CA THR A 484 13.49 -17.53 2.36
C THR A 484 14.46 -18.48 3.08
N GLY A 485 15.61 -17.97 3.52
CA GLY A 485 16.61 -18.70 4.34
C GLY A 485 17.57 -19.63 3.61
N ILE A 486 17.55 -19.71 2.28
CA ILE A 486 18.38 -20.67 1.51
C ILE A 486 19.64 -20.01 0.91
N SER A 487 19.90 -18.74 1.18
CA SER A 487 21.08 -18.05 0.63
C SER A 487 21.80 -17.21 1.67
N MET A 488 23.08 -16.99 1.43
CA MET A 488 23.96 -16.20 2.27
C MET A 488 24.19 -14.85 1.60
N SER A 489 23.69 -13.77 2.20
CA SER A 489 24.18 -12.44 1.78
C SER A 489 25.61 -12.31 2.29
N ILE A 490 26.49 -11.57 1.58
CA ILE A 490 27.85 -11.30 2.09
C ILE A 490 27.80 -10.60 3.47
N GLU A 491 26.65 -10.01 3.81
CA GLU A 491 26.34 -9.40 5.10
C GLU A 491 26.05 -10.39 6.23
N GLU A 492 25.45 -11.55 5.97
CA GLU A 492 25.18 -12.58 7.01
C GLU A 492 26.48 -13.19 7.58
N ALA A 493 27.61 -13.01 6.89
CA ALA A 493 28.94 -13.29 7.43
C ALA A 493 29.40 -12.27 8.50
N VAL A 494 28.62 -11.20 8.75
CA VAL A 494 28.82 -10.19 9.80
C VAL A 494 27.74 -10.38 10.88
N PRO A 495 28.08 -10.57 12.17
CA PRO A 495 27.17 -11.04 13.23
C PRO A 495 25.92 -10.18 13.55
N MET A 496 25.70 -9.08 12.86
CA MET A 496 24.60 -8.12 13.14
C MET A 496 23.64 -7.90 11.95
N ALA A 497 23.82 -8.59 10.82
CA ALA A 497 23.07 -8.27 9.61
C ALA A 497 22.09 -9.38 9.22
N ARG A 498 20.83 -9.13 9.59
CA ARG A 498 19.59 -9.78 9.12
C ARG A 498 19.36 -11.25 9.52
N GLY A 499 18.09 -11.57 9.73
CA GLY A 499 17.59 -12.93 9.58
C GLY A 499 17.55 -13.33 8.11
N ALA A 500 17.60 -14.65 7.87
CA ALA A 500 17.38 -15.38 6.61
C ALA A 500 17.24 -14.55 5.31
N GLU A 501 18.24 -14.61 4.43
CA GLU A 501 18.18 -14.05 3.07
C GLU A 501 17.03 -14.63 2.23
N MET A 502 16.44 -13.84 1.33
CA MET A 502 15.42 -14.32 0.40
C MET A 502 16.03 -14.80 -0.93
N THR A 503 15.62 -15.97 -1.42
CA THR A 503 15.92 -16.39 -2.79
C THR A 503 14.95 -15.73 -3.76
N VAL A 504 15.50 -14.92 -4.67
CA VAL A 504 14.73 -14.18 -5.68
C VAL A 504 15.21 -14.60 -7.07
N GLY A 505 14.31 -15.18 -7.86
CA GLY A 505 14.61 -15.73 -9.18
C GLY A 505 13.62 -15.32 -10.25
N ILE A 506 14.00 -15.53 -11.51
CA ILE A 506 13.12 -15.31 -12.67
C ILE A 506 12.10 -16.43 -12.86
N GLY A 507 12.22 -17.51 -12.10
CA GLY A 507 11.31 -18.64 -12.19
C GLY A 507 11.29 -19.29 -13.58
N PRO A 508 10.17 -19.86 -14.00
CA PRO A 508 9.99 -20.52 -15.30
C PRO A 508 10.24 -19.62 -16.51
N ALA A 509 10.37 -18.30 -16.34
CA ALA A 509 10.67 -17.38 -17.42
C ALA A 509 12.04 -17.64 -18.07
N TYR A 510 12.97 -18.35 -17.40
CA TYR A 510 14.22 -18.77 -18.05
C TYR A 510 13.99 -19.77 -19.19
N PHE A 511 12.87 -20.51 -19.21
CA PHE A 511 12.53 -21.37 -20.37
C PHE A 511 12.41 -20.55 -21.66
N ALA A 512 12.02 -19.28 -21.55
CA ALA A 512 12.00 -18.35 -22.68
C ALA A 512 13.42 -18.03 -23.17
N LEU A 513 14.41 -17.87 -22.27
CA LEU A 513 15.81 -17.67 -22.64
C LEU A 513 16.39 -18.92 -23.32
N ILE A 514 16.11 -20.10 -22.77
CA ILE A 514 16.56 -21.37 -23.35
C ILE A 514 15.94 -21.54 -24.74
N LEU A 515 14.63 -21.35 -24.88
CA LEU A 515 13.97 -21.47 -26.17
C LEU A 515 14.48 -20.43 -27.17
N TYR A 516 14.68 -19.18 -26.74
CA TYR A 516 15.30 -18.15 -27.57
C TYR A 516 16.67 -18.62 -28.08
N ALA A 517 17.55 -19.09 -27.20
CA ALA A 517 18.88 -19.57 -27.56
C ALA A 517 18.80 -20.75 -28.57
N VAL A 518 17.94 -21.74 -28.32
CA VAL A 518 17.72 -22.87 -29.22
C VAL A 518 17.23 -22.41 -30.60
N LEU A 519 16.21 -21.56 -30.65
CA LEU A 519 15.66 -21.06 -31.92
C LEU A 519 16.64 -20.15 -32.69
N ARG A 520 17.55 -19.47 -31.98
CA ARG A 520 18.66 -18.74 -32.61
C ARG A 520 19.70 -19.69 -33.20
N VAL A 521 20.16 -20.69 -32.44
CA VAL A 521 21.15 -21.69 -32.89
C VAL A 521 20.62 -22.51 -34.07
N CYS A 522 19.35 -22.92 -34.03
CA CYS A 522 18.69 -23.61 -35.13
C CYS A 522 18.41 -22.70 -36.35
N GLY A 523 18.75 -21.41 -36.28
CA GLY A 523 18.57 -20.45 -37.37
C GLY A 523 17.11 -20.10 -37.70
N ILE A 524 16.15 -20.49 -36.85
CA ILE A 524 14.72 -20.24 -37.07
C ILE A 524 14.43 -18.74 -36.96
N ILE A 525 14.89 -18.09 -35.87
CA ILE A 525 14.72 -16.65 -35.69
C ILE A 525 15.45 -15.85 -36.79
N ALA A 526 16.62 -16.32 -37.24
CA ALA A 526 17.37 -15.65 -38.30
C ALA A 526 16.62 -15.64 -39.65
N LYS A 527 15.81 -16.68 -39.91
CA LYS A 527 14.97 -16.83 -41.10
C LYS A 527 13.66 -16.04 -41.04
N GLU A 528 13.35 -15.41 -39.90
CA GLU A 528 12.14 -14.60 -39.75
C GLU A 528 12.09 -13.47 -40.79
N LYS A 529 10.90 -13.24 -41.36
CA LYS A 529 10.70 -12.27 -42.44
C LYS A 529 10.79 -10.85 -41.92
N ASP A 530 10.20 -10.58 -40.75
CA ASP A 530 10.28 -9.27 -40.13
C ASP A 530 11.61 -9.08 -39.38
N LYS A 531 12.59 -8.43 -40.02
CA LYS A 531 13.88 -8.13 -39.41
C LYS A 531 13.79 -7.13 -38.25
N ASN A 532 12.76 -6.30 -38.20
CA ASN A 532 12.54 -5.43 -37.04
C ASN A 532 12.07 -6.26 -35.84
N LEU A 533 11.20 -7.26 -36.06
CA LEU A 533 10.79 -8.22 -35.03
C LEU A 533 11.99 -8.91 -34.38
N VAL A 534 12.88 -9.47 -35.20
CA VAL A 534 14.12 -10.12 -34.73
C VAL A 534 14.94 -9.16 -33.86
N ARG A 535 15.11 -7.91 -34.32
CA ARG A 535 15.84 -6.88 -33.57
C ARG A 535 15.17 -6.55 -32.24
N TYR A 536 13.83 -6.56 -32.14
CA TYR A 536 13.13 -6.35 -30.87
C TYR A 536 13.39 -7.49 -29.90
N ILE A 537 13.30 -8.74 -30.34
CA ILE A 537 13.54 -9.91 -29.49
C ILE A 537 14.98 -9.89 -29.00
N ASP A 538 15.95 -9.62 -29.87
CA ASP A 538 17.36 -9.53 -29.50
C ASP A 538 17.60 -8.41 -28.48
N LEU A 539 16.95 -7.26 -28.65
CA LEU A 539 17.03 -6.15 -27.70
C LEU A 539 16.44 -6.51 -26.34
N LEU A 540 15.29 -7.17 -26.31
CA LEU A 540 14.67 -7.64 -25.07
C LEU A 540 15.57 -8.66 -24.37
N CYS A 541 16.20 -9.57 -25.12
CA CYS A 541 17.13 -10.54 -24.56
C CYS A 541 18.36 -9.85 -23.95
N VAL A 542 18.96 -8.89 -24.65
CA VAL A 542 20.09 -8.10 -24.14
C VAL A 542 19.69 -7.32 -22.89
N ALA A 543 18.54 -6.65 -22.90
CA ALA A 543 18.05 -5.90 -21.74
C ALA A 543 17.77 -6.81 -20.54
N ALA A 544 17.19 -8.00 -20.76
CA ALA A 544 16.98 -9.00 -19.71
C ALA A 544 18.32 -9.47 -19.12
N VAL A 545 19.28 -9.86 -19.97
CA VAL A 545 20.58 -10.36 -19.51
C VAL A 545 21.38 -9.28 -18.78
N ILE A 546 21.41 -8.03 -19.28
CA ILE A 546 22.09 -6.93 -18.59
C ILE A 546 21.45 -6.68 -17.22
N SER A 547 20.12 -6.67 -17.14
CA SER A 547 19.40 -6.47 -15.88
C SER A 547 19.73 -7.58 -14.88
N LEU A 548 19.73 -8.85 -15.31
CA LEU A 548 20.15 -9.98 -14.48
C LEU A 548 21.61 -9.88 -14.03
N ILE A 549 22.52 -9.46 -14.91
CA ILE A 549 23.94 -9.26 -14.51
C ILE A 549 24.04 -8.18 -13.44
N MET A 550 23.29 -7.06 -13.57
CA MET A 550 23.29 -5.96 -12.60
C MET A 550 22.80 -6.37 -11.21
N GLU A 551 22.07 -7.48 -11.10
CA GLU A 551 21.62 -8.06 -9.83
C GLU A 551 22.72 -8.84 -9.13
N THR A 552 23.68 -9.37 -9.88
CA THR A 552 24.71 -10.25 -9.34
C THR A 552 25.76 -9.50 -8.53
N PRO A 553 26.42 -10.18 -7.57
CA PRO A 553 27.60 -9.63 -6.92
C PRO A 553 28.77 -9.43 -7.90
N PHE A 554 28.69 -9.96 -9.13
CA PHE A 554 29.73 -9.80 -10.14
C PHE A 554 29.70 -8.45 -10.85
N PHE A 555 28.56 -7.75 -10.87
CA PHE A 555 28.49 -6.43 -11.48
C PHE A 555 29.34 -5.43 -10.67
N PRO A 556 30.15 -4.58 -11.32
CA PRO A 556 31.13 -3.72 -10.65
C PRO A 556 30.48 -2.46 -10.05
N TRP A 557 29.48 -2.61 -9.18
CA TRP A 557 28.78 -1.51 -8.51
C TRP A 557 29.72 -0.57 -7.76
N ASP A 558 30.79 -1.08 -7.14
CA ASP A 558 31.77 -0.23 -6.45
C ASP A 558 32.60 0.62 -7.41
N GLY A 559 32.84 0.12 -8.63
CA GLY A 559 33.42 0.91 -9.70
C GLY A 559 32.48 2.05 -10.11
N VAL A 560 31.18 1.74 -10.28
CA VAL A 560 30.15 2.74 -10.63
C VAL A 560 30.04 3.83 -9.56
N LYS A 561 30.08 3.47 -8.27
CA LYS A 561 30.08 4.44 -7.16
C LYS A 561 31.27 5.41 -7.24
N ARG A 562 32.45 4.93 -7.63
CA ARG A 562 33.68 5.74 -7.70
C ARG A 562 33.75 6.69 -8.89
N LEU A 563 32.87 6.56 -9.89
CA LEU A 563 32.91 7.41 -11.09
C LEU A 563 32.59 8.89 -10.80
N SER A 564 31.66 9.16 -9.89
CA SER A 564 31.23 10.52 -9.53
C SER A 564 30.37 10.52 -8.26
N SER A 565 30.17 11.69 -7.65
CA SER A 565 29.21 11.85 -6.55
C SER A 565 27.78 11.49 -6.96
N ILE A 566 27.38 11.78 -8.20
CA ILE A 566 26.05 11.47 -8.74
C ILE A 566 25.85 9.97 -8.88
N THR A 567 26.82 9.25 -9.46
CA THR A 567 26.73 7.79 -9.62
C THR A 567 26.78 7.08 -8.28
N ASN A 568 27.54 7.62 -7.31
CA ASN A 568 27.50 7.14 -5.93
C ASN A 568 26.09 7.30 -5.32
N MET A 569 25.53 8.51 -5.39
CA MET A 569 24.18 8.80 -4.89
C MET A 569 23.13 7.88 -5.54
N VAL A 570 23.19 7.68 -6.86
CA VAL A 570 22.27 6.79 -7.59
C VAL A 570 22.41 5.34 -7.12
N ALA A 571 23.65 4.82 -7.03
CA ALA A 571 23.89 3.44 -6.61
C ALA A 571 23.46 3.21 -5.15
N GLN A 572 23.75 4.13 -4.24
CA GLN A 572 23.33 4.04 -2.83
C GLN A 572 21.81 4.00 -2.69
N ASN A 573 21.08 4.83 -3.44
CA ASN A 573 19.62 4.87 -3.38
C ASN A 573 18.93 3.62 -3.99
N ILE A 574 19.62 2.88 -4.87
CA ILE A 574 19.11 1.59 -5.37
C ILE A 574 19.01 0.57 -4.24
N ARG A 575 19.85 0.64 -3.20
CA ARG A 575 19.94 -0.24 -2.00
C ARG A 575 20.05 -1.75 -2.26
N PHE A 576 19.15 -2.32 -3.04
CA PHE A 576 19.01 -3.74 -3.32
C PHE A 576 19.05 -4.02 -4.84
N PRO A 577 20.04 -4.80 -5.33
CA PRO A 577 20.17 -5.13 -6.74
C PRO A 577 18.99 -5.92 -7.31
N PHE A 578 18.36 -6.80 -6.52
CA PHE A 578 17.22 -7.61 -6.98
C PHE A 578 16.04 -6.80 -7.55
N ARG A 579 15.99 -5.48 -7.32
CA ARG A 579 15.01 -4.56 -7.94
C ARG A 579 15.08 -4.53 -9.47
N PHE A 580 16.21 -4.92 -10.07
CA PHE A 580 16.35 -5.06 -11.53
C PHE A 580 15.55 -6.25 -12.09
N ILE A 581 15.14 -7.23 -11.26
CA ILE A 581 14.37 -8.42 -11.70
C ILE A 581 13.04 -8.00 -12.32
N GLY A 582 12.43 -6.91 -11.85
CA GLY A 582 11.19 -6.38 -12.42
C GLY A 582 11.31 -6.05 -13.92
N VAL A 583 12.48 -5.55 -14.36
CA VAL A 583 12.76 -5.25 -15.78
C VAL A 583 13.04 -6.55 -16.54
N SER A 584 13.84 -7.44 -15.96
CA SER A 584 14.13 -8.78 -16.50
C SER A 584 12.82 -9.54 -16.79
N MET A 585 11.90 -9.57 -15.84
CA MET A 585 10.61 -10.26 -15.98
C MET A 585 9.70 -9.67 -17.05
N LEU A 586 9.68 -8.34 -17.21
CA LEU A 586 8.97 -7.71 -18.33
C LEU A 586 9.55 -8.16 -19.67
N CYS A 587 10.88 -8.14 -19.80
CA CYS A 587 11.55 -8.54 -21.03
C CYS A 587 11.30 -10.01 -21.36
N LEU A 588 11.42 -10.92 -20.38
CA LEU A 588 11.20 -12.35 -20.54
C LEU A 588 9.74 -12.70 -20.85
N ALA A 589 8.78 -11.99 -20.27
CA ALA A 589 7.36 -12.11 -20.61
C ALA A 589 7.12 -11.75 -22.09
N LEU A 590 7.68 -10.63 -22.55
CA LEU A 590 7.56 -10.18 -23.94
C LEU A 590 8.24 -11.15 -24.92
N ILE A 591 9.44 -11.64 -24.58
CA ILE A 591 10.16 -12.65 -25.37
C ILE A 591 9.28 -13.88 -25.52
N SER A 592 8.72 -14.41 -24.45
CA SER A 592 7.84 -15.60 -24.49
C SER A 592 6.67 -15.44 -25.46
N GLY A 593 6.01 -14.27 -25.45
CA GLY A 593 4.95 -13.97 -26.39
C GLY A 593 5.43 -13.97 -27.85
N TYR A 594 6.58 -13.35 -28.14
CA TYR A 594 7.14 -13.33 -29.49
C TYR A 594 7.66 -14.70 -29.96
N LEU A 595 8.26 -15.49 -29.07
CA LEU A 595 8.69 -16.85 -29.39
C LEU A 595 7.49 -17.73 -29.74
N PHE A 596 6.36 -17.57 -29.05
CA PHE A 596 5.12 -18.25 -29.43
C PHE A 596 4.67 -17.87 -30.85
N GLU A 597 4.70 -16.59 -31.24
CA GLU A 597 4.34 -16.18 -32.60
C GLU A 597 5.23 -16.83 -33.65
N ILE A 598 6.55 -16.82 -33.41
CA ILE A 598 7.52 -17.42 -34.31
C ILE A 598 7.26 -18.92 -34.47
N LEU A 599 7.01 -19.64 -33.36
CA LEU A 599 6.69 -21.07 -33.37
C LEU A 599 5.36 -21.37 -34.10
N ASP A 600 4.33 -20.56 -33.85
CA ASP A 600 3.00 -20.72 -34.45
C ASP A 600 3.02 -20.48 -35.97
N ASP A 601 3.92 -19.62 -36.44
CA ASP A 601 4.12 -19.32 -37.86
C ASP A 601 5.05 -20.31 -38.59
N GLN A 602 5.67 -21.27 -37.88
CA GLN A 602 6.49 -22.31 -38.51
C GLN A 602 5.64 -23.42 -39.21
N LYS A 603 6.34 -24.29 -39.94
CA LYS A 603 5.77 -25.52 -40.51
C LYS A 603 5.17 -26.43 -39.42
N GLU A 604 4.19 -27.26 -39.81
CA GLU A 604 3.47 -28.23 -38.96
C GLU A 604 4.38 -28.99 -37.99
N GLU A 605 5.54 -29.46 -38.48
CA GLU A 605 6.52 -30.23 -37.71
C GLU A 605 7.06 -29.50 -36.48
N ILE A 606 7.19 -28.17 -36.55
CA ILE A 606 7.66 -27.31 -35.46
C ILE A 606 6.46 -26.70 -34.72
N ARG A 607 5.42 -26.29 -35.44
CA ARG A 607 4.21 -25.66 -34.89
C ARG A 607 3.52 -26.53 -33.84
N ARG A 608 3.53 -27.86 -34.00
CA ARG A 608 2.96 -28.80 -33.01
C ARG A 608 3.55 -28.70 -31.61
N TYR A 609 4.73 -28.10 -31.45
CA TYR A 609 5.36 -27.87 -30.14
C TYR A 609 4.92 -26.56 -29.48
N ALA A 610 4.27 -25.64 -30.19
CA ALA A 610 3.82 -24.36 -29.63
C ALA A 610 2.84 -24.53 -28.45
N PRO A 611 1.82 -25.43 -28.51
CA PRO A 611 0.95 -25.69 -27.35
C PRO A 611 1.70 -26.28 -26.16
N ALA A 612 2.68 -27.16 -26.39
CA ALA A 612 3.50 -27.74 -25.34
C ALA A 612 4.36 -26.67 -24.64
N PHE A 613 4.93 -25.74 -25.40
CA PHE A 613 5.66 -24.59 -24.85
C PHE A 613 4.76 -23.69 -23.98
N VAL A 614 3.57 -23.36 -24.48
CA VAL A 614 2.58 -22.57 -23.72
C VAL A 614 2.16 -23.30 -22.45
N GLY A 615 1.89 -24.61 -22.54
CA GLY A 615 1.54 -25.46 -21.41
C GLY A 615 2.66 -25.51 -20.35
N ALA A 616 3.91 -25.70 -20.77
CA ALA A 616 5.06 -25.73 -19.87
C ALA A 616 5.27 -24.39 -19.15
N ILE A 617 5.16 -23.26 -19.86
CA ILE A 617 5.22 -21.93 -19.25
C ILE A 617 4.09 -21.74 -18.26
N PHE A 618 2.85 -22.06 -18.63
CA PHE A 618 1.69 -21.83 -17.78
C PHE A 618 1.77 -22.68 -16.51
N ILE A 619 1.97 -23.99 -16.66
CA ILE A 619 2.06 -24.94 -15.55
C ILE A 619 3.26 -24.59 -14.67
N GLY A 620 4.43 -24.34 -15.27
CA GLY A 620 5.62 -23.95 -14.52
C GLY A 620 5.38 -22.68 -13.71
N THR A 621 4.83 -21.63 -14.33
CA THR A 621 4.60 -20.33 -13.65
C THR A 621 3.56 -20.48 -12.55
N PHE A 622 2.51 -21.25 -12.79
CA PHE A 622 1.48 -21.52 -11.79
C PHE A 622 2.04 -22.29 -10.58
N ILE A 623 2.77 -23.39 -10.81
CA ILE A 623 3.38 -24.17 -9.73
C ILE A 623 4.39 -23.31 -8.96
N SER A 624 5.21 -22.53 -9.67
CA SER A 624 6.20 -21.64 -9.05
C SER A 624 5.56 -20.54 -8.19
N ALA A 625 4.50 -19.89 -8.69
CA ALA A 625 3.74 -18.89 -7.94
C ALA A 625 3.03 -19.50 -6.72
N SER A 626 2.44 -20.69 -6.90
CA SER A 626 1.79 -21.45 -5.82
C SER A 626 2.79 -21.84 -4.73
N TYR A 627 3.96 -22.34 -5.13
CA TYR A 627 5.04 -22.70 -4.20
C TYR A 627 5.54 -21.48 -3.42
N THR A 628 5.85 -20.38 -4.12
CA THR A 628 6.31 -19.14 -3.48
C THR A 628 5.29 -18.65 -2.45
N THR A 629 4.01 -18.76 -2.81
CA THR A 629 2.90 -18.41 -1.93
C THR A 629 2.80 -19.35 -0.72
N SER A 630 2.95 -20.67 -0.91
CA SER A 630 2.86 -21.63 0.18
C SER A 630 4.04 -21.54 1.15
N VAL A 631 5.24 -21.24 0.66
CA VAL A 631 6.42 -21.04 1.50
C VAL A 631 6.25 -19.80 2.38
N VAL A 632 5.73 -18.72 1.82
CA VAL A 632 5.33 -17.55 2.62
C VAL A 632 4.30 -17.93 3.67
N GLY A 633 3.31 -18.76 3.30
CA GLY A 633 2.31 -19.30 4.23
C GLY A 633 2.86 -20.26 5.29
N SER A 634 4.12 -20.71 5.20
CA SER A 634 4.74 -21.57 6.22
C SER A 634 5.80 -20.87 7.07
N GLU A 635 6.38 -19.77 6.56
CA GLU A 635 7.54 -19.09 7.18
C GLU A 635 7.18 -17.74 7.82
N VAL A 636 6.00 -17.19 7.52
CA VAL A 636 5.58 -15.87 8.00
C VAL A 636 4.46 -16.00 9.04
N ASP A 637 4.51 -15.19 10.09
CA ASP A 637 3.47 -15.15 11.11
C ASP A 637 2.11 -14.76 10.49
N HIS A 638 1.12 -15.61 10.71
CA HIS A 638 -0.25 -15.33 10.31
C HIS A 638 -0.88 -14.53 11.44
N MET A 639 -0.96 -13.22 11.25
CA MET A 639 -1.54 -12.33 12.23
C MET A 639 -2.86 -11.80 11.70
N TYR A 640 -3.91 -11.92 12.51
CA TYR A 640 -5.10 -11.11 12.31
C TYR A 640 -4.78 -9.72 12.85
N ILE A 641 -4.93 -8.71 12.00
CA ILE A 641 -4.65 -7.33 12.39
C ILE A 641 -5.88 -6.78 13.14
N PRO A 642 -5.72 -6.35 14.40
CA PRO A 642 -6.79 -5.71 15.15
C PRO A 642 -7.30 -4.44 14.44
N ASP A 643 -8.57 -4.12 14.65
CA ASP A 643 -9.18 -2.93 14.05
C ASP A 643 -8.69 -1.62 14.70
N ASP A 644 -8.20 -1.68 15.94
CA ASP A 644 -7.53 -0.59 16.63
C ASP A 644 -6.01 -0.72 16.44
N TYR A 645 -5.54 -0.35 15.25
CA TYR A 645 -4.13 -0.45 14.88
C TYR A 645 -3.35 0.77 15.39
N ASN A 646 -2.46 0.54 16.37
CA ASN A 646 -1.72 1.61 17.07
C ASN A 646 -0.18 1.51 16.95
N SER A 647 0.33 0.68 16.03
CA SER A 647 1.78 0.52 15.84
C SER A 647 2.35 1.55 14.85
N PHE A 648 3.04 2.57 15.37
CA PHE A 648 3.64 3.65 14.58
C PHE A 648 5.18 3.74 14.73
N GLY A 649 5.81 2.59 14.96
CA GLY A 649 7.27 2.48 15.01
C GLY A 649 7.92 2.79 13.66
N ILE A 650 9.09 3.42 13.68
CA ILE A 650 9.88 3.69 12.47
C ILE A 650 11.07 2.73 12.41
N MET A 651 11.27 2.09 11.27
CA MET A 651 12.46 1.28 11.02
C MET A 651 13.51 2.13 10.30
N GLY A 652 14.74 2.18 10.84
CA GLY A 652 15.89 2.80 10.18
C GLY A 652 15.92 4.32 10.11
N ALA A 653 14.99 5.02 10.78
CA ALA A 653 14.97 6.49 10.93
C ALA A 653 15.06 7.28 9.60
N GLU A 654 14.54 6.73 8.50
CA GLU A 654 14.91 7.12 7.13
C GLU A 654 14.41 8.51 6.66
N TYR A 655 13.63 9.23 7.47
CA TYR A 655 13.13 10.58 7.16
C TYR A 655 13.21 11.55 8.35
N LEU A 656 14.09 11.27 9.32
CA LEU A 656 14.37 12.22 10.39
C LEU A 656 15.36 13.31 9.91
N PRO A 657 15.23 14.55 10.40
CA PRO A 657 16.22 15.59 10.14
C PRO A 657 17.61 15.23 10.68
N ILE A 658 18.68 15.63 9.98
CA ILE A 658 20.07 15.37 10.39
C ILE A 658 20.39 16.03 11.73
N GLY A 659 20.73 15.27 12.77
CA GLY A 659 21.01 15.83 14.10
C GLY A 659 19.79 15.89 15.01
N ILE A 660 18.75 15.11 14.70
CA ILE A 660 17.69 14.78 15.66
C ILE A 660 18.30 14.16 16.94
N ALA A 661 17.79 14.53 18.11
CA ALA A 661 18.23 13.96 19.39
C ALA A 661 17.97 12.44 19.46
N GLU A 662 18.80 11.67 20.16
CA GLU A 662 18.67 10.19 20.21
C GLU A 662 17.41 9.73 20.96
N ASN A 663 16.99 10.48 21.97
CA ASN A 663 15.80 10.21 22.79
C ASN A 663 14.52 10.83 22.19
N TYR A 664 14.50 11.10 20.87
CA TYR A 664 13.40 11.82 20.25
C TYR A 664 12.05 11.21 20.59
N GLY A 665 11.88 9.88 20.59
CA GLY A 665 10.60 9.23 20.90
C GLY A 665 10.06 9.43 22.32
N GLU A 666 10.86 9.95 23.25
CA GLU A 666 10.50 10.14 24.67
C GLU A 666 9.99 11.56 24.97
N ILE A 667 10.30 12.54 24.13
CA ILE A 667 9.99 13.97 24.36
C ILE A 667 8.53 14.27 24.00
N ASN A 668 7.62 14.28 24.98
CA ASN A 668 6.19 14.40 24.71
C ASN A 668 5.54 15.73 25.14
N GLU A 669 6.30 16.62 25.80
CA GLU A 669 5.80 17.89 26.32
C GLU A 669 6.65 19.09 25.83
N PRO A 670 6.09 20.32 25.83
CA PRO A 670 6.87 21.52 25.52
C PRO A 670 7.93 21.82 26.58
N ILE A 671 9.13 22.20 26.16
CA ILE A 671 10.26 22.49 27.04
C ILE A 671 10.73 23.92 26.77
N GLY A 672 10.66 24.79 27.78
CA GLY A 672 11.15 26.16 27.69
C GLY A 672 12.60 26.30 28.15
N GLU A 673 13.35 27.21 27.55
CA GLU A 673 14.61 27.69 28.12
C GLU A 673 14.41 28.35 29.50
N ASP A 674 15.47 28.38 30.31
CA ASP A 674 15.48 29.09 31.60
C ASP A 674 14.92 30.52 31.46
N GLY A 675 13.85 30.80 32.20
CA GLY A 675 13.08 32.05 32.15
C GLY A 675 11.72 31.95 31.42
N ILE A 676 11.33 30.76 30.95
CA ILE A 676 9.97 30.50 30.44
C ILE A 676 9.18 29.71 31.48
N ASP A 677 8.07 30.27 31.92
CA ASP A 677 7.08 29.58 32.75
C ASP A 677 5.99 28.96 31.85
N LEU A 678 5.92 27.62 31.83
CA LEU A 678 4.87 26.85 31.15
C LEU A 678 3.73 26.57 32.16
N LEU A 679 2.55 27.14 31.92
CA LEU A 679 1.41 27.01 32.84
C LEU A 679 0.57 25.77 32.53
N THR A 680 0.11 25.67 31.28
CA THR A 680 -0.73 24.58 30.78
C THR A 680 -0.42 24.34 29.31
N TRP A 681 -0.58 23.10 28.88
CA TRP A 681 -0.47 22.75 27.47
C TRP A 681 -1.43 21.63 27.11
N ASN A 682 -1.80 21.57 25.84
CA ASN A 682 -2.61 20.50 25.27
C ASN A 682 -2.19 20.26 23.82
N LYS A 683 -2.21 18.99 23.39
CA LYS A 683 -1.91 18.56 22.02
C LYS A 683 -3.15 17.93 21.43
N GLU A 684 -3.73 18.59 20.43
CA GLU A 684 -4.92 18.12 19.73
C GLU A 684 -4.78 18.27 18.22
N LYS A 685 -5.19 17.23 17.48
CA LYS A 685 -5.32 17.24 16.01
C LYS A 685 -4.07 17.73 15.26
N GLY A 686 -2.88 17.36 15.75
CA GLY A 686 -1.61 17.78 15.16
C GLY A 686 -1.24 19.25 15.41
N SER A 687 -1.82 19.85 16.45
CA SER A 687 -1.46 21.18 16.95
C SER A 687 -1.14 21.13 18.44
N VAL A 688 -0.22 21.97 18.89
CA VAL A 688 0.09 22.17 20.32
C VAL A 688 -0.36 23.56 20.71
N LYS A 689 -1.18 23.63 21.76
CA LYS A 689 -1.54 24.87 22.45
C LYS A 689 -0.80 24.92 23.77
N ALA A 690 -0.12 26.02 24.04
CA ALA A 690 0.64 26.19 25.27
C ALA A 690 0.43 27.60 25.83
N SER A 691 0.13 27.69 27.12
CA SER A 691 0.08 28.95 27.87
C SER A 691 1.44 29.19 28.50
N VAL A 692 2.13 30.23 28.05
CA VAL A 692 3.53 30.50 28.40
C VAL A 692 3.73 31.96 28.82
N THR A 693 4.68 32.17 29.73
CA THR A 693 5.17 33.50 30.11
C THR A 693 6.69 33.53 30.03
N ASN A 694 7.25 34.45 29.24
CA ASN A 694 8.69 34.74 29.21
C ASN A 694 8.99 35.84 30.24
N THR A 695 9.56 35.46 31.38
CA THR A 695 9.91 36.38 32.48
C THR A 695 11.25 37.07 32.27
N SER A 696 12.01 36.68 31.23
CA SER A 696 13.32 37.23 30.94
C SER A 696 13.26 38.54 30.14
N SER A 697 14.36 39.30 30.18
CA SER A 697 14.55 40.53 29.40
C SER A 697 15.04 40.30 27.97
N SER A 698 15.13 39.04 27.52
CA SER A 698 15.60 38.67 26.18
C SER A 698 14.61 37.74 25.48
N GLU A 699 14.79 37.57 24.17
CA GLU A 699 14.09 36.50 23.44
C GLU A 699 14.54 35.13 23.98
N LYS A 700 13.60 34.20 24.05
CA LYS A 700 13.81 32.83 24.55
C LYS A 700 13.11 31.81 23.67
N LEU A 701 13.64 30.59 23.62
CA LEU A 701 13.08 29.51 22.81
C LEU A 701 12.17 28.61 23.66
N LEU A 702 10.99 28.33 23.12
CA LEU A 702 10.13 27.24 23.58
C LEU A 702 10.18 26.10 22.57
N GLU A 703 10.80 25.00 22.95
CA GLU A 703 10.77 23.74 22.21
C GLU A 703 9.39 23.09 22.36
N VAL A 704 8.82 22.64 21.26
CA VAL A 704 7.52 21.96 21.20
C VAL A 704 7.78 20.54 20.70
N PRO A 705 7.04 19.52 21.20
CA PRO A 705 7.28 18.10 20.88
C PRO A 705 6.80 17.74 19.46
N PHE A 706 7.38 18.42 18.46
CA PHE A 706 7.25 18.17 17.04
C PHE A 706 8.62 18.12 16.39
N ILE A 707 8.86 17.08 15.59
CA ILE A 707 10.07 16.99 14.78
C ILE A 707 10.02 18.06 13.70
N TYR A 708 11.12 18.79 13.51
CA TYR A 708 11.14 19.92 12.59
C TYR A 708 11.08 19.45 11.13
N TYR A 709 9.99 19.83 10.47
CA TYR A 709 9.84 19.81 9.01
C TYR A 709 9.44 21.19 8.54
N ARG A 710 9.86 21.58 7.33
CA ARG A 710 9.44 22.86 6.74
C ARG A 710 7.91 22.95 6.69
N GLY A 711 7.35 24.00 7.28
CA GLY A 711 5.92 24.31 7.24
C GLY A 711 5.26 24.59 8.59
N TYR A 712 5.93 24.33 9.71
CA TYR A 712 5.40 24.71 11.03
C TYR A 712 5.29 26.23 11.20
N ARG A 713 4.21 26.65 11.87
CA ARG A 713 3.89 28.05 12.18
C ARG A 713 3.38 28.15 13.60
N ALA A 714 3.60 29.29 14.22
CA ALA A 714 3.11 29.61 15.55
C ALA A 714 2.36 30.94 15.53
N LYS A 715 1.23 31.00 16.23
CA LYS A 715 0.43 32.23 16.40
C LYS A 715 -0.13 32.34 17.82
N ASP A 716 -0.40 33.55 18.28
CA ASP A 716 -1.15 33.78 19.53
C ASP A 716 -2.66 33.79 19.29
N SER A 717 -3.43 33.93 20.38
CA SER A 717 -4.89 34.09 20.36
C SER A 717 -5.37 35.35 19.62
N LYS A 718 -4.51 36.36 19.44
CA LYS A 718 -4.78 37.61 18.71
C LYS A 718 -4.43 37.51 17.22
N GLY A 719 -3.80 36.42 16.78
CA GLY A 719 -3.38 36.18 15.41
C GLY A 719 -1.99 36.73 15.04
N ASN A 720 -1.19 37.18 16.00
CA ASN A 720 0.20 37.57 15.79
C ASN A 720 1.04 36.32 15.51
N ASN A 721 1.90 36.39 14.50
CA ASN A 721 2.75 35.25 14.13
C ASN A 721 4.08 35.32 14.89
N PHE A 722 4.60 34.15 15.28
CA PHE A 722 5.94 34.00 15.84
C PHE A 722 6.90 33.40 14.82
N ILE A 723 8.19 33.65 15.04
CA ILE A 723 9.25 32.99 14.29
C ILE A 723 9.37 31.56 14.82
N VAL A 724 9.30 30.59 13.91
CA VAL A 724 9.54 29.17 14.19
C VAL A 724 10.88 28.80 13.59
N VAL A 725 11.73 28.21 14.41
CA VAL A 725 13.07 27.78 14.03
C VAL A 725 13.25 26.30 14.31
N ARG A 726 14.29 25.74 13.71
CA ARG A 726 14.83 24.44 14.04
C ARG A 726 15.90 24.61 15.11
N ASP A 727 15.73 23.98 16.27
CA ASP A 727 16.75 23.99 17.31
C ASP A 727 17.90 23.01 17.02
N SER A 728 18.84 22.91 17.97
CA SER A 728 19.99 22.01 17.91
C SER A 728 19.62 20.53 17.93
N ASN A 729 18.46 20.19 18.50
CA ASN A 729 17.93 18.83 18.61
C ASN A 729 17.00 18.47 17.45
N ALA A 730 16.85 19.37 16.47
CA ALA A 730 15.97 19.26 15.32
C ALA A 730 14.47 19.17 15.63
N PHE A 731 14.03 19.75 16.76
CA PHE A 731 12.64 19.98 17.09
C PHE A 731 12.15 21.36 16.62
N VAL A 732 10.84 21.54 16.68
CA VAL A 732 10.16 22.80 16.39
C VAL A 732 10.27 23.72 17.61
N SER A 733 11.00 24.81 17.46
CA SER A 733 11.17 25.81 18.51
C SER A 733 10.55 27.16 18.13
N VAL A 734 9.81 27.78 19.06
CA VAL A 734 9.16 29.07 18.89
C VAL A 734 9.95 30.17 19.60
N VAL A 735 10.29 31.25 18.89
CA VAL A 735 10.96 32.41 19.48
C VAL A 735 9.93 33.29 20.19
N LEU A 736 10.02 33.37 21.52
CA LEU A 736 9.15 34.18 22.36
C LEU A 736 9.82 35.53 22.70
N PRO A 737 9.17 36.67 22.41
CA PRO A 737 9.67 37.99 22.81
C PRO A 737 9.80 38.14 24.33
N ALA A 738 10.70 39.02 24.77
CA ALA A 738 10.86 39.38 26.17
C ALA A 738 9.54 39.89 26.76
N GLY A 739 9.15 39.40 27.94
CA GLY A 739 7.92 39.80 28.62
C GLY A 739 6.62 39.30 27.97
N TYR A 740 6.68 38.41 26.97
CA TYR A 740 5.47 37.83 26.39
C TYR A 740 4.72 36.97 27.43
N SER A 741 3.40 37.15 27.52
CA SER A 741 2.52 36.29 28.31
C SER A 741 1.22 36.06 27.55
N GLY A 742 0.88 34.78 27.33
CA GLY A 742 -0.32 34.41 26.61
C GLY A 742 -0.31 32.97 26.10
N GLU A 743 -1.40 32.61 25.41
CA GLU A 743 -1.53 31.30 24.77
C GLU A 743 -0.96 31.36 23.34
N ILE A 744 -0.11 30.40 23.01
CA ILE A 744 0.40 30.17 21.67
C ILE A 744 -0.19 28.88 21.09
N THR A 745 -0.40 28.85 19.78
CA THR A 745 -0.78 27.65 19.02
C THR A 745 0.27 27.38 17.94
N VAL A 746 0.89 26.22 18.00
CA VAL A 746 1.85 25.71 17.01
C VAL A 746 1.18 24.66 16.14
N TYR A 747 1.25 24.83 14.82
CA TYR A 747 0.56 23.97 13.86
C TYR A 747 1.30 23.90 12.52
N TYR A 748 1.05 22.84 11.76
CA TYR A 748 1.61 22.66 10.43
C TYR A 748 0.76 23.34 9.35
N LYS A 749 1.39 24.06 8.40
CA LYS A 749 0.70 24.65 7.24
C LYS A 749 1.57 24.61 5.99
N GLU A 750 1.03 24.04 4.92
CA GLU A 750 1.74 23.90 3.64
C GLU A 750 2.08 25.26 3.02
N SER A 751 3.16 25.26 2.23
CA SER A 751 3.55 26.47 1.49
C SER A 751 2.57 26.78 0.34
N VAL A 752 2.44 28.06 0.01
CA VAL A 752 1.62 28.49 -1.15
C VAL A 752 2.10 27.85 -2.44
N LEU A 753 3.42 27.66 -2.60
CA LEU A 753 4.01 27.00 -3.76
C LEU A 753 3.53 25.55 -3.89
N TRP A 754 3.35 24.82 -2.78
CA TRP A 754 2.83 23.45 -2.79
C TRP A 754 1.39 23.44 -3.28
N ARG A 755 0.57 24.39 -2.82
CA ARG A 755 -0.83 24.53 -3.27
C ARG A 755 -0.93 24.89 -4.76
N ILE A 756 -0.05 25.76 -5.26
CA ILE A 756 0.03 26.06 -6.71
C ILE A 756 0.39 24.79 -7.50
N SER A 757 1.38 24.04 -7.01
CA SER A 757 1.84 22.78 -7.65
C SER A 757 0.72 21.74 -7.72
N GLU A 758 -0.09 21.64 -6.66
CA GLU A 758 -1.30 20.79 -6.61
C GLU A 758 -2.33 21.19 -7.67
N ILE A 759 -2.64 22.49 -7.79
CA ILE A 759 -3.57 23.02 -8.79
C ILE A 759 -3.07 22.75 -10.21
N VAL A 760 -1.78 22.99 -10.48
CA VAL A 760 -1.18 22.75 -11.81
C VAL A 760 -1.30 21.27 -12.19
N SER A 761 -0.97 20.36 -11.28
CA SER A 761 -1.11 18.93 -11.53
C SER A 761 -2.56 18.51 -11.77
N PHE A 762 -3.50 19.02 -10.98
CA PHE A 762 -4.93 18.74 -11.15
C PHE A 762 -5.46 19.21 -12.51
N LEU A 763 -5.18 20.47 -12.89
CA LEU A 763 -5.58 21.02 -14.19
C LEU A 763 -4.93 20.28 -15.36
N SER A 764 -3.69 19.81 -15.20
CA SER A 764 -2.99 19.03 -16.22
C SER A 764 -3.68 17.68 -16.47
N VAL A 765 -4.10 16.99 -15.41
CA VAL A 765 -4.87 15.74 -15.53
C VAL A 765 -6.20 15.98 -16.22
N ILE A 766 -6.96 17.01 -15.82
CA ILE A 766 -8.23 17.37 -16.46
C ILE A 766 -8.03 17.67 -17.94
N GLY A 767 -7.03 18.49 -18.28
CA GLY A 767 -6.71 18.85 -19.66
C GLY A 767 -6.45 17.63 -20.54
N LEU A 768 -5.70 16.64 -20.02
CA LEU A 768 -5.43 15.40 -20.74
C LEU A 768 -6.67 14.53 -20.93
N ILE A 769 -7.55 14.44 -19.92
CA ILE A 769 -8.83 13.71 -20.03
C ILE A 769 -9.72 14.36 -21.09
N CYS A 770 -9.87 15.69 -21.05
CA CYS A 770 -10.63 16.45 -22.03
C CYS A 770 -10.07 16.25 -23.45
N LEU A 771 -8.75 16.29 -23.61
CA LEU A 771 -8.09 16.08 -24.90
C LEU A 771 -8.28 14.65 -25.44
N ALA A 772 -8.12 13.64 -24.58
CA ALA A 772 -8.32 12.24 -24.95
C ALA A 772 -9.77 12.01 -25.41
N ARG A 773 -10.73 12.59 -24.69
CA ARG A 773 -12.16 12.53 -25.06
C ARG A 773 -12.45 13.25 -26.37
N TYR A 774 -11.93 14.46 -26.56
CA TYR A 774 -12.08 15.22 -27.80
C TYR A 774 -11.56 14.44 -29.01
N THR A 775 -10.37 13.84 -28.88
CA THR A 775 -9.75 13.05 -29.94
C THR A 775 -10.56 11.80 -30.26
N TYR A 776 -11.07 11.11 -29.23
CA TYR A 776 -11.94 9.94 -29.39
C TYR A 776 -13.23 10.29 -30.15
N VAL A 777 -13.92 11.36 -29.75
CA VAL A 777 -15.16 11.81 -30.39
C VAL A 777 -14.94 12.22 -31.84
N ARG A 778 -13.85 12.97 -32.12
CA ARG A 778 -13.50 13.38 -33.48
C ARG A 778 -13.22 12.19 -34.40
N ASN A 779 -12.51 11.17 -33.91
CA ASN A 779 -12.23 9.97 -34.68
C ASN A 779 -13.52 9.20 -35.01
N ILE A 780 -14.50 9.16 -34.10
CA ILE A 780 -15.82 8.55 -34.38
C ILE A 780 -16.57 9.33 -35.47
N HIS A 781 -16.63 10.66 -35.37
CA HIS A 781 -17.35 11.48 -36.35
C HIS A 781 -16.67 11.50 -37.72
N GLY A 782 -15.33 11.43 -37.77
CA GLY A 782 -14.58 11.32 -39.03
C GLY A 782 -14.80 9.98 -39.74
N VAL A 783 -15.14 8.91 -39.00
CA VAL A 783 -15.51 7.60 -39.57
C VAL A 783 -16.97 7.59 -40.04
N LEU A 784 -17.87 8.24 -39.30
CA LEU A 784 -19.30 8.34 -39.65
C LEU A 784 -19.59 9.35 -40.78
N GLY A 785 -18.73 10.35 -40.99
CA GLY A 785 -18.85 11.31 -42.11
C GLY A 785 -18.24 10.84 -43.44
N ARG A 786 -17.70 9.61 -43.48
CA ARG A 786 -17.16 8.96 -44.69
C ARG A 786 -17.96 7.71 -45.11
N SER A 787 -18.98 7.35 -44.35
CA SER A 787 -20.05 6.42 -44.75
C SER A 787 -21.24 7.21 -45.25
#